data_AF-A0A1B2I3R3-F1
#
_entry.id   AF-A0A1B2I3R3-F1
#
_cell.length_a   1.000
_cell.length_b   1.000
_cell.length_c   1.000
_cell.angle_alpha   90.00
_cell.angle_beta   90.00
_cell.angle_gamma   90.00
#
_symmetry.space_group_name_H-M   'P 1'
#
loop_
_entity.id
_entity.type
_entity.pdbx_description
1 polymer ?
#
loop_
_entity_poly.entity_id
_entity_poly.type
_entity_poly.pdbx_seq_one_letter_code
_entity_poly.pdbx_strand_id
1 'polypeptide(L)'
;MSPCESRQQLKLFNFDSPPHKFTHVHLSSRARLLLLFVLTLFILAAPGPARAELKQDEDGYYIIATSKDLCDFRDGVNSGDLVSAKARLTADIDLTDMDGKAMEWTPIGKANNSYTGTFDGAGHTVKGYRITTRTAFMGFFGVVGSEGDGMVRGLTVSGDINITDTGGDGAQAGGVAGRCYGTIEDCVNAGPLITRTDSITMGGIVGGCKYSRISNCVNSGDITSNIRAGGIAGNIELSTMSNCINSGNITGNRQAGGIAAHTQSSGTISNCLNCGDIAGGGYSGGVVGNNGGGTISNCGWLKTNEINKDINGVGNGSDEGTFILNDEDKVDKSVAALSAALTSYALNNGETADISLSTLFGDPNKFGDYVTSIDVAVSDTDILSADVDQTSGKIRLTAKAKGGTKRTAAAITLSANLDPTDSSDTNNLPPLGESTQLKFTFGVTVTNTTKVSGVAITSHDINIYKGEGARLTATVEPPEAANLKVFWSSGDSDVVSIDKESGEMRAIAVGSADITVTTEDTDDDGRQRTDTRTVTVKPVNASSVDISQKSLSIDMNDEVRTYELTATVSPDNADYGQVDWTSSNEEVATVSPDKSDAKALTAYVTPVGKGETKITASVGDLTSVPCVVTVIPVWAESVTVSPDLLTLEAGKSAKLSALVGPEKATDKSVRWKSDDENIAAVSENGEVFAHNPGGPVLITATASGAKDDANVSASCSLTVTAPPVPVESVKISPEGATLKIGDTIRFTAEILPANADNKGVTWKSSDEKIASVDANGKVTALAVGFATITVTTDDGLKTTEATVSVNRVYTSGSGCAAGVGALALFALIPLWMRRRKR
;
A
#
# COMPACT_ATOMS: atom_id res chain seq x y z
N MET A 1 -13.00 12.00 -29.89
CA MET A 1 -12.93 10.52 -29.86
C MET A 1 -11.88 10.11 -30.89
N SER A 2 -10.73 9.64 -30.41
CA SER A 2 -9.57 9.30 -31.24
C SER A 2 -9.76 7.91 -31.86
N PRO A 3 -9.30 7.62 -33.09
CA PRO A 3 -9.53 6.32 -33.75
C PRO A 3 -8.77 5.13 -33.11
N CYS A 4 -7.95 5.38 -32.07
CA CYS A 4 -7.07 4.39 -31.46
C CYS A 4 -7.79 3.39 -30.53
N GLU A 5 -9.05 3.61 -30.18
CA GLU A 5 -9.84 2.68 -29.38
C GLU A 5 -10.63 1.70 -30.27
N SER A 6 -9.92 0.80 -30.97
CA SER A 6 -10.55 -0.47 -31.32
C SER A 6 -9.54 -1.60 -31.52
N ARG A 7 -9.72 -2.64 -30.68
CA ARG A 7 -9.38 -4.06 -30.88
C ARG A 7 -7.93 -4.50 -30.67
N GLN A 8 -7.63 -4.78 -29.39
CA GLN A 8 -7.08 -6.08 -29.01
C GLN A 8 -7.96 -6.67 -27.90
N GLN A 9 -8.82 -7.64 -28.25
CA GLN A 9 -9.38 -8.55 -27.26
C GLN A 9 -8.70 -9.92 -27.40
N LEU A 10 -8.37 -10.46 -26.22
CA LEU A 10 -7.84 -11.80 -25.96
C LEU A 10 -8.51 -12.87 -26.82
N LYS A 11 -7.70 -13.72 -27.45
CA LYS A 11 -8.10 -15.08 -27.83
C LYS A 11 -8.45 -15.87 -26.58
N LEU A 12 -9.73 -16.03 -26.28
CA LEU A 12 -10.24 -17.13 -25.45
C LEU A 12 -11.08 -18.05 -26.35
N PHE A 13 -10.77 -19.34 -26.26
CA PHE A 13 -11.33 -20.41 -27.06
C PHE A 13 -12.87 -20.45 -27.03
N ASN A 14 -13.48 -20.53 -28.22
CA ASN A 14 -14.89 -20.87 -28.40
C ASN A 14 -15.13 -22.36 -28.12
N PHE A 15 -16.12 -22.67 -27.29
CA PHE A 15 -16.91 -23.90 -27.39
C PHE A 15 -18.41 -23.51 -27.34
N ASP A 16 -19.13 -23.91 -28.39
CA ASP A 16 -20.57 -23.75 -28.59
C ASP A 16 -21.42 -24.50 -27.55
N SER A 17 -22.52 -23.88 -27.07
CA SER A 17 -23.83 -24.50 -26.78
C SER A 17 -24.89 -23.46 -26.31
N PRO A 18 -26.23 -23.67 -26.50
CA PRO A 18 -27.18 -22.58 -26.79
C PRO A 18 -28.24 -22.35 -25.64
N PRO A 19 -29.37 -21.63 -25.82
CA PRO A 19 -29.75 -20.50 -24.95
C PRO A 19 -30.89 -20.81 -23.94
N HIS A 20 -30.87 -20.18 -22.76
CA HIS A 20 -32.03 -20.20 -21.85
C HIS A 20 -32.43 -18.81 -21.31
N LYS A 21 -33.54 -18.34 -21.89
CA LYS A 21 -34.70 -17.65 -21.30
C LYS A 21 -34.46 -16.46 -20.35
N PHE A 22 -34.76 -15.27 -20.88
CA PHE A 22 -35.26 -14.13 -20.12
C PHE A 22 -36.61 -14.45 -19.48
N THR A 23 -36.77 -14.13 -18.20
CA THR A 23 -38.06 -13.86 -17.56
C THR A 23 -38.04 -12.48 -16.93
N HIS A 24 -38.92 -11.62 -17.42
CA HIS A 24 -39.22 -10.29 -16.89
C HIS A 24 -39.82 -10.40 -15.48
N VAL A 25 -39.30 -9.61 -14.54
CA VAL A 25 -40.02 -9.24 -13.31
C VAL A 25 -40.32 -7.75 -13.36
N HIS A 26 -41.61 -7.43 -13.37
CA HIS A 26 -42.15 -6.08 -13.22
C HIS A 26 -41.93 -5.59 -11.78
N LEU A 27 -41.14 -4.54 -11.58
CA LEU A 27 -41.19 -3.71 -10.36
C LEU A 27 -41.88 -2.37 -10.63
N SER A 28 -42.64 -1.93 -9.63
CA SER A 28 -43.64 -0.86 -9.66
C SER A 28 -43.04 0.55 -9.79
N SER A 29 -43.87 1.48 -10.26
CA SER A 29 -43.59 2.87 -10.63
C SER A 29 -43.12 3.79 -9.48
N ARG A 30 -42.87 3.29 -8.27
CA ARG A 30 -42.24 4.04 -7.17
C ARG A 30 -40.75 3.73 -6.97
N ALA A 31 -40.20 2.71 -7.63
CA ALA A 31 -38.75 2.43 -7.64
C ALA A 31 -37.99 3.15 -8.78
N ARG A 32 -38.70 3.76 -9.73
CA ARG A 32 -38.10 4.48 -10.88
C ARG A 32 -37.71 5.94 -10.59
N LEU A 33 -38.21 6.55 -9.52
CA LEU A 33 -37.91 7.95 -9.20
C LEU A 33 -36.77 8.13 -8.19
N LEU A 34 -36.48 7.11 -7.37
CA LEU A 34 -35.36 7.14 -6.41
C LEU A 34 -34.02 6.71 -7.05
N LEU A 35 -34.06 5.92 -8.14
CA LEU A 35 -32.87 5.50 -8.88
C LEU A 35 -32.32 6.58 -9.84
N LEU A 36 -33.13 7.60 -10.15
CA LEU A 36 -32.79 8.69 -11.07
C LEU A 36 -32.21 9.93 -10.38
N PHE A 37 -32.24 9.99 -9.04
CA PHE A 37 -31.61 11.07 -8.25
C PHE A 37 -30.24 10.69 -7.67
N VAL A 38 -29.87 9.40 -7.69
CA VAL A 38 -28.55 8.91 -7.26
C VAL A 38 -27.58 8.76 -8.45
N LEU A 39 -28.04 8.90 -9.69
CA LEU A 39 -27.20 8.76 -10.90
C LEU A 39 -26.73 10.09 -11.53
N THR A 40 -27.07 11.25 -10.94
CA THR A 40 -26.67 12.58 -11.45
C THR A 40 -25.71 13.34 -10.54
N LEU A 41 -25.18 12.70 -9.49
CA LEU A 41 -24.15 13.28 -8.60
C LEU A 41 -22.81 12.50 -8.58
N PHE A 42 -22.57 11.62 -9.56
CA PHE A 42 -21.29 10.93 -9.78
C PHE A 42 -20.82 11.05 -11.25
N ILE A 43 -20.90 12.27 -11.80
CA ILE A 43 -20.15 12.66 -13.00
C ILE A 43 -19.29 13.88 -12.66
N LEU A 44 -18.38 13.71 -11.72
CA LEU A 44 -17.16 14.51 -11.61
C LEU A 44 -16.11 13.61 -10.98
N ALA A 45 -15.01 13.41 -11.71
CA ALA A 45 -13.83 12.61 -11.35
C ALA A 45 -14.02 11.08 -11.26
N ALA A 46 -14.39 10.45 -12.38
CA ALA A 46 -13.82 9.13 -12.66
C ALA A 46 -12.44 9.36 -13.32
N PRO A 47 -11.32 8.86 -12.77
CA PRO A 47 -10.08 8.84 -13.54
C PRO A 47 -10.35 8.00 -14.80
N GLY A 48 -9.97 8.54 -15.96
CA GLY A 48 -10.06 7.81 -17.22
C GLY A 48 -9.39 6.44 -17.11
N PRO A 49 -9.69 5.48 -18.00
CA PRO A 49 -8.98 4.20 -18.03
C PRO A 49 -7.49 4.50 -17.99
N ALA A 50 -6.79 3.96 -16.98
CA ALA A 50 -5.37 4.18 -16.77
C ALA A 50 -4.63 3.85 -18.07
N ARG A 51 -4.20 4.90 -18.76
CA ARG A 51 -3.34 4.81 -19.94
C ARG A 51 -2.08 4.11 -19.45
N ALA A 52 -1.70 2.99 -20.07
CA ALA A 52 -0.42 2.36 -19.78
C ALA A 52 0.66 3.44 -19.90
N GLU A 53 1.28 3.81 -18.78
CA GLU A 53 2.26 4.90 -18.77
C GLU A 53 3.48 4.46 -19.57
N LEU A 54 3.94 5.33 -20.47
CA LEU A 54 5.19 5.11 -21.19
C LEU A 54 6.31 4.94 -20.15
N LYS A 55 7.05 3.83 -20.24
CA LYS A 55 8.12 3.54 -19.30
C LYS A 55 9.38 4.29 -19.69
N GLN A 56 10.16 4.69 -18.68
CA GLN A 56 11.48 5.28 -18.88
C GLN A 56 12.59 4.27 -18.57
N ASP A 57 13.72 4.36 -19.27
CA ASP A 57 14.97 3.69 -18.88
C ASP A 57 15.74 4.49 -17.82
N GLU A 58 16.87 3.94 -17.35
CA GLU A 58 17.72 4.55 -16.32
C GLU A 58 18.30 5.92 -16.74
N ASP A 59 18.35 6.21 -18.05
CA ASP A 59 18.83 7.48 -18.62
C ASP A 59 17.70 8.50 -18.84
N GLY A 60 16.46 8.15 -18.48
CA GLY A 60 15.27 8.97 -18.59
C GLY A 60 14.64 8.99 -20.00
N TYR A 61 14.97 8.05 -20.89
CA TYR A 61 14.32 7.92 -22.19
C TYR A 61 13.02 7.14 -22.08
N TYR A 62 11.93 7.69 -22.60
CA TYR A 62 10.72 6.94 -22.86
C TYR A 62 10.98 5.84 -23.89
N ILE A 63 10.74 4.60 -23.50
CA ILE A 63 10.97 3.43 -24.34
C ILE A 63 9.76 3.22 -25.26
N ILE A 64 10.02 3.31 -26.56
CA ILE A 64 9.03 3.10 -27.61
C ILE A 64 9.33 1.74 -28.27
N ALA A 65 8.52 0.73 -27.93
CA ALA A 65 8.67 -0.63 -28.45
C ALA A 65 7.55 -1.00 -29.44
N THR A 66 6.42 -0.30 -29.39
CA THR A 66 5.24 -0.62 -30.19
C THR A 66 4.64 0.61 -30.88
N SER A 67 3.79 0.37 -31.88
CA SER A 67 3.00 1.42 -32.55
C SER A 67 2.12 2.20 -31.57
N LYS A 68 1.63 1.54 -30.52
CA LYS A 68 0.85 2.19 -29.47
C LYS A 68 1.71 3.16 -28.66
N ASP A 69 2.90 2.73 -28.23
CA ASP A 69 3.81 3.59 -27.46
C ASP A 69 4.17 4.85 -28.25
N LEU A 70 4.42 4.68 -29.56
CA LEU A 70 4.73 5.78 -30.45
C LEU A 70 3.57 6.77 -30.60
N CYS A 71 2.34 6.27 -30.75
CA CYS A 71 1.12 7.10 -30.78
C CYS A 71 0.93 7.86 -29.46
N ASP A 72 1.13 7.19 -28.33
CA ASP A 72 1.01 7.80 -27.00
C ASP A 72 2.06 8.91 -26.83
N PHE A 73 3.30 8.66 -27.25
CA PHE A 73 4.38 9.66 -27.19
C PHE A 73 4.06 10.89 -28.06
N ARG A 74 3.66 10.66 -29.32
CA ARG A 74 3.18 11.71 -30.24
C ARG A 74 2.10 12.56 -29.59
N ASP A 75 1.09 11.93 -29.02
CA ASP A 75 -0.06 12.62 -28.44
C ASP A 75 0.35 13.46 -27.22
N GLY A 76 1.30 12.97 -26.40
CA GLY A 76 1.86 13.73 -25.28
C GLY A 76 2.73 14.92 -25.70
N VAL A 77 3.50 14.80 -26.79
CA VAL A 77 4.22 15.96 -27.36
C VAL A 77 3.20 16.99 -27.88
N ASN A 78 2.20 16.52 -28.61
CA ASN A 78 1.19 17.37 -29.22
C ASN A 78 0.20 17.98 -28.22
N SER A 79 0.06 17.45 -27.01
CA SER A 79 -0.64 18.10 -25.88
C SER A 79 0.21 19.17 -25.20
N GLY A 80 1.54 19.00 -25.19
CA GLY A 80 2.49 19.90 -24.54
C GLY A 80 3.24 19.23 -23.38
N ASP A 81 2.78 18.05 -22.94
CA ASP A 81 3.27 17.38 -21.74
C ASP A 81 4.67 16.76 -21.94
N LEU A 82 4.99 16.34 -23.17
CA LEU A 82 6.24 15.63 -23.49
C LEU A 82 7.16 16.41 -24.45
N VAL A 83 6.99 17.72 -24.61
CA VAL A 83 7.74 18.51 -25.61
C VAL A 83 9.26 18.42 -25.46
N SER A 84 9.76 18.36 -24.22
CA SER A 84 11.20 18.23 -23.89
C SER A 84 11.62 16.80 -23.53
N ALA A 85 10.72 15.83 -23.64
CA ALA A 85 10.96 14.46 -23.22
C ALA A 85 11.96 13.74 -24.13
N LYS A 86 12.84 12.92 -23.54
CA LYS A 86 13.70 12.00 -24.28
C LYS A 86 12.92 10.73 -24.64
N ALA A 87 13.07 10.21 -25.84
CA ALA A 87 12.45 8.96 -26.27
C ALA A 87 13.41 8.13 -27.12
N ARG A 88 13.32 6.80 -27.00
CA ARG A 88 14.18 5.86 -27.72
C ARG A 88 13.36 4.72 -28.33
N LEU A 89 13.57 4.46 -29.63
CA LEU A 89 13.04 3.26 -30.25
C LEU A 89 13.84 2.03 -29.79
N THR A 90 13.15 0.93 -29.54
CA THR A 90 13.78 -0.36 -29.20
C THR A 90 13.42 -1.48 -30.18
N ALA A 91 12.61 -1.15 -31.19
CA ALA A 91 12.20 -2.02 -32.26
C ALA A 91 11.79 -1.19 -33.48
N ASP A 92 11.79 -1.82 -34.65
CA ASP A 92 11.11 -1.26 -35.82
C ASP A 92 9.61 -1.17 -35.58
N ILE A 93 9.00 -0.07 -36.01
CA ILE A 93 7.57 0.18 -35.82
C ILE A 93 6.84 0.16 -37.16
N ASP A 94 5.85 -0.72 -37.26
CA ASP A 94 4.91 -0.78 -38.38
C ASP A 94 3.57 -0.16 -37.98
N LEU A 95 3.17 0.92 -38.67
CA LEU A 95 1.93 1.65 -38.45
C LEU A 95 0.82 1.22 -39.44
N THR A 96 0.98 0.10 -40.15
CA THR A 96 -0.11 -0.45 -40.97
C THR A 96 -1.20 -1.10 -40.11
N ASP A 97 -2.46 -1.01 -40.55
CA ASP A 97 -3.56 -1.75 -39.95
C ASP A 97 -3.55 -3.24 -40.38
N MET A 98 -4.47 -4.05 -39.84
CA MET A 98 -4.54 -5.49 -40.13
C MET A 98 -4.80 -5.80 -41.62
N ASP A 99 -5.32 -4.84 -42.38
CA ASP A 99 -5.57 -4.96 -43.81
C ASP A 99 -4.37 -4.46 -44.64
N GLY A 100 -3.26 -4.09 -43.99
CA GLY A 100 -2.04 -3.58 -44.61
C GLY A 100 -2.13 -2.12 -45.05
N LYS A 101 -3.15 -1.38 -44.61
CA LYS A 101 -3.34 0.02 -44.98
C LYS A 101 -2.58 0.93 -44.02
N ALA A 102 -1.89 1.92 -44.57
CA ALA A 102 -1.11 2.88 -43.80
C ALA A 102 -1.99 3.76 -42.88
N MET A 103 -1.53 3.98 -41.65
CA MET A 103 -2.16 4.86 -40.68
C MET A 103 -2.08 6.33 -41.12
N GLU A 104 -3.17 7.08 -40.93
CA GLU A 104 -3.12 8.54 -41.05
C GLU A 104 -2.32 9.14 -39.88
N TRP A 105 -1.18 9.74 -40.20
CA TRP A 105 -0.24 10.24 -39.22
C TRP A 105 -0.43 11.72 -38.93
N THR A 106 -0.52 12.05 -37.65
CA THR A 106 -0.37 13.43 -37.19
C THR A 106 1.11 13.65 -36.85
N PRO A 107 1.79 14.66 -37.43
CA PRO A 107 3.20 14.90 -37.12
C PRO A 107 3.48 15.08 -35.62
N ILE A 108 4.61 14.59 -35.15
CA ILE A 108 5.08 14.83 -33.77
C ILE A 108 5.62 16.26 -33.67
N GLY A 109 5.06 17.06 -32.76
CA GLY A 109 5.43 18.46 -32.59
C GLY A 109 4.72 19.36 -33.60
N LYS A 110 4.24 20.51 -33.12
CA LYS A 110 3.49 21.51 -33.88
C LYS A 110 4.01 22.92 -33.56
N ALA A 111 3.59 23.93 -34.32
CA ALA A 111 4.12 25.29 -34.20
C ALA A 111 4.15 25.88 -32.77
N ASN A 112 3.16 25.54 -31.93
CA ASN A 112 3.08 25.98 -30.53
C ASN A 112 3.60 24.96 -29.51
N ASN A 113 3.81 23.71 -29.92
CA ASN A 113 4.36 22.64 -29.10
C ASN A 113 5.46 21.95 -29.91
N SER A 114 6.53 22.68 -30.24
CA SER A 114 7.68 22.12 -30.96
C SER A 114 8.34 21.05 -30.11
N TYR A 115 8.84 19.99 -30.74
CA TYR A 115 9.55 18.94 -30.00
C TYR A 115 11.00 19.39 -29.70
N THR A 116 11.28 19.73 -28.45
CA THR A 116 12.59 20.20 -27.96
C THR A 116 13.40 19.12 -27.23
N GLY A 117 12.84 17.91 -27.07
CA GLY A 117 13.53 16.76 -26.47
C GLY A 117 14.51 16.06 -27.42
N THR A 118 14.96 14.87 -27.01
CA THR A 118 15.82 13.99 -27.82
C THR A 118 15.08 12.72 -28.23
N PHE A 119 14.87 12.54 -29.53
CA PHE A 119 14.32 11.31 -30.10
C PHE A 119 15.45 10.49 -30.72
N ASP A 120 15.76 9.36 -30.08
CA ASP A 120 16.80 8.42 -30.48
C ASP A 120 16.17 7.24 -31.22
N GLY A 121 16.25 7.25 -32.55
CA GLY A 121 15.77 6.16 -33.38
C GLY A 121 16.59 4.88 -33.21
N ALA A 122 17.81 4.95 -32.67
CA ALA A 122 18.69 3.81 -32.41
C ALA A 122 18.90 2.87 -33.63
N GLY A 123 18.80 3.41 -34.85
CA GLY A 123 18.90 2.67 -36.11
C GLY A 123 17.61 2.01 -36.58
N HIS A 124 16.50 2.14 -35.84
CA HIS A 124 15.23 1.52 -36.15
C HIS A 124 14.43 2.26 -37.23
N THR A 125 13.54 1.51 -37.88
CA THR A 125 12.66 2.01 -38.93
C THR A 125 11.23 2.21 -38.44
N VAL A 126 10.61 3.33 -38.82
CA VAL A 126 9.17 3.56 -38.70
C VAL A 126 8.54 3.61 -40.08
N LYS A 127 7.59 2.71 -40.33
CA LYS A 127 6.92 2.55 -41.64
C LYS A 127 5.41 2.47 -41.51
N GLY A 128 4.72 2.39 -42.65
CA GLY A 128 3.29 2.10 -42.66
C GLY A 128 2.42 3.30 -42.28
N TYR A 129 2.91 4.51 -42.45
CA TYR A 129 2.16 5.73 -42.16
C TYR A 129 2.02 6.61 -43.41
N ARG A 130 1.02 7.47 -43.41
CA ARG A 130 0.80 8.46 -44.46
C ARG A 130 0.32 9.78 -43.89
N ILE A 131 0.68 10.88 -44.54
CA ILE A 131 0.23 12.23 -44.18
C ILE A 131 -0.50 12.79 -45.38
N THR A 132 -1.83 12.85 -45.30
CA THR A 132 -2.68 13.38 -46.39
C THR A 132 -3.29 14.74 -46.06
N THR A 133 -3.34 15.09 -44.77
CA THR A 133 -3.87 16.36 -44.29
C THR A 133 -2.82 17.47 -44.36
N ARG A 134 -3.20 18.64 -44.89
CA ARG A 134 -2.31 19.80 -45.01
C ARG A 134 -2.15 20.49 -43.64
N THR A 135 -0.98 20.34 -43.02
CA THR A 135 -0.51 21.17 -41.90
C THR A 135 0.59 22.13 -42.40
N ALA A 136 0.94 23.17 -41.64
CA ALA A 136 2.03 24.06 -42.04
C ALA A 136 3.38 23.35 -42.13
N PHE A 137 3.58 22.31 -41.31
CA PHE A 137 4.82 21.55 -41.20
C PHE A 137 4.51 20.05 -41.19
N MET A 138 4.86 19.39 -42.29
CA MET A 138 4.53 17.99 -42.55
C MET A 138 5.79 17.14 -42.53
N GLY A 139 5.72 16.05 -41.80
CA GLY A 139 6.78 15.06 -41.71
C GLY A 139 6.46 14.10 -40.59
N PHE A 140 7.32 13.11 -40.37
CA PHE A 140 7.15 12.26 -39.20
C PHE A 140 7.11 13.12 -37.91
N PHE A 141 8.00 14.11 -37.84
CA PHE A 141 7.90 15.29 -36.99
C PHE A 141 7.34 16.49 -37.76
N GLY A 142 6.52 17.30 -37.10
CA GLY A 142 6.06 18.57 -37.67
C GLY A 142 7.14 19.62 -37.47
N VAL A 143 7.43 19.95 -36.21
CA VAL A 143 8.48 20.91 -35.84
C VAL A 143 9.43 20.29 -34.82
N VAL A 144 10.71 20.21 -35.19
CA VAL A 144 11.81 19.84 -34.30
C VAL A 144 12.49 21.11 -33.81
N GLY A 145 12.49 21.32 -32.51
CA GLY A 145 13.28 22.33 -31.83
C GLY A 145 12.68 23.72 -31.71
N SER A 146 13.41 24.54 -30.97
CA SER A 146 13.22 26.00 -30.84
C SER A 146 14.58 26.63 -30.59
N GLU A 147 15.10 27.42 -31.53
CA GLU A 147 16.38 28.15 -31.38
C GLU A 147 17.61 27.30 -31.00
N GLY A 148 17.81 26.15 -31.65
CA GLY A 148 18.98 25.28 -31.47
C GLY A 148 18.74 24.06 -30.57
N ASP A 149 17.67 24.07 -29.78
CA ASP A 149 17.25 22.92 -28.97
C ASP A 149 16.48 21.88 -29.79
N GLY A 150 16.34 20.65 -29.29
CA GLY A 150 15.63 19.56 -29.96
C GLY A 150 16.51 18.74 -30.88
N MET A 151 16.37 17.42 -30.78
CA MET A 151 17.22 16.47 -31.48
C MET A 151 16.42 15.27 -31.97
N VAL A 152 16.59 14.92 -33.25
CA VAL A 152 16.13 13.65 -33.82
C VAL A 152 17.34 12.97 -34.44
N ARG A 153 17.64 11.75 -34.02
CA ARG A 153 18.80 11.01 -34.53
C ARG A 153 18.54 9.56 -34.83
N GLY A 154 19.33 8.96 -35.72
CA GLY A 154 19.38 7.51 -35.91
C GLY A 154 18.04 6.89 -36.34
N LEU A 155 17.17 7.66 -37.01
CA LEU A 155 15.81 7.24 -37.34
C LEU A 155 15.67 7.01 -38.85
N THR A 156 15.18 5.84 -39.25
CA THR A 156 14.71 5.61 -40.61
C THR A 156 13.20 5.77 -40.68
N VAL A 157 12.71 6.54 -41.64
CA VAL A 157 11.28 6.69 -41.91
C VAL A 157 10.94 6.29 -43.33
N SER A 158 9.83 5.57 -43.51
CA SER A 158 9.39 5.12 -44.83
C SER A 158 7.86 5.21 -44.98
N GLY A 159 7.30 6.36 -44.63
CA GLY A 159 5.89 6.68 -44.88
C GLY A 159 5.63 7.24 -46.27
N ASP A 160 4.37 7.26 -46.69
CA ASP A 160 3.93 7.93 -47.91
C ASP A 160 3.41 9.33 -47.57
N ILE A 161 4.20 10.36 -47.89
CA ILE A 161 3.80 11.76 -47.68
C ILE A 161 3.16 12.26 -48.98
N ASN A 162 1.85 12.10 -49.07
CA ASN A 162 1.07 12.45 -50.25
C ASN A 162 0.09 13.58 -49.94
N ILE A 163 0.45 14.80 -50.32
CA ILE A 163 -0.31 16.00 -49.95
C ILE A 163 -1.27 16.38 -51.08
N THR A 164 -2.56 16.20 -50.82
CA THR A 164 -3.63 16.37 -51.82
C THR A 164 -4.50 17.61 -51.65
N ASP A 165 -4.35 18.37 -50.56
CA ASP A 165 -5.21 19.53 -50.21
C ASP A 165 -4.52 20.89 -50.47
N THR A 166 -5.23 21.86 -51.05
CA THR A 166 -4.71 23.05 -51.77
C THR A 166 -4.71 24.39 -51.00
N GLY A 167 -4.98 24.41 -49.69
CA GLY A 167 -5.46 25.62 -49.01
C GLY A 167 -4.50 26.55 -48.22
N GLY A 168 -3.22 26.77 -48.55
CA GLY A 168 -2.48 27.89 -47.89
C GLY A 168 -0.99 28.06 -48.18
N ASP A 169 -0.52 29.31 -48.31
CA ASP A 169 0.86 29.65 -48.67
C ASP A 169 1.90 29.31 -47.57
N GLY A 170 3.07 28.80 -47.99
CA GLY A 170 4.25 28.65 -47.12
C GLY A 170 4.42 27.30 -46.40
N ALA A 171 3.66 26.27 -46.78
CA ALA A 171 3.77 24.94 -46.18
C ALA A 171 5.11 24.25 -46.50
N GLN A 172 5.63 23.50 -45.53
CA GLN A 172 6.90 22.79 -45.62
C GLN A 172 6.70 21.30 -45.33
N ALA A 173 7.31 20.43 -46.14
CA ALA A 173 7.27 18.99 -45.92
C ALA A 173 8.66 18.37 -45.96
N GLY A 174 8.93 17.45 -45.03
CA GLY A 174 10.07 16.56 -45.11
C GLY A 174 9.77 15.17 -44.58
N GLY A 175 10.56 14.17 -44.96
CA GLY A 175 10.36 12.80 -44.52
C GLY A 175 10.44 12.69 -43.01
N VAL A 176 11.53 13.23 -42.45
CA VAL A 176 11.78 13.24 -41.00
C VAL A 176 11.06 14.42 -40.35
N ALA A 177 11.23 15.64 -40.86
CA ALA A 177 10.63 16.83 -40.25
C ALA A 177 10.05 17.82 -41.28
N GLY A 178 8.91 18.42 -40.97
CA GLY A 178 8.40 19.55 -41.76
C GLY A 178 9.29 20.78 -41.62
N ARG A 179 9.64 21.13 -40.38
CA ARG A 179 10.53 22.23 -40.04
C ARG A 179 11.49 21.85 -38.92
N CYS A 180 12.72 22.33 -39.02
CA CYS A 180 13.73 22.16 -37.99
C CYS A 180 14.25 23.53 -37.52
N TYR A 181 14.43 23.63 -36.20
CA TYR A 181 15.18 24.66 -35.49
C TYR A 181 16.30 24.07 -34.61
N GLY A 182 16.38 22.74 -34.51
CA GLY A 182 17.36 22.02 -33.69
C GLY A 182 18.34 21.22 -34.55
N THR A 183 18.56 19.97 -34.16
CA THR A 183 19.46 19.04 -34.86
C THR A 183 18.71 17.83 -35.41
N ILE A 184 19.01 17.46 -36.66
CA ILE A 184 18.64 16.17 -37.25
C ILE A 184 19.92 15.50 -37.73
N GLU A 185 20.24 14.33 -37.19
CA GLU A 185 21.44 13.59 -37.58
C GLU A 185 21.21 12.10 -37.81
N ASP A 186 22.00 11.48 -38.67
CA ASP A 186 21.98 10.02 -38.88
C ASP A 186 20.57 9.48 -39.23
N CYS A 187 19.74 10.29 -39.89
CA CYS A 187 18.37 9.94 -40.23
C CYS A 187 18.23 9.61 -41.72
N VAL A 188 17.33 8.67 -42.03
CA VAL A 188 17.06 8.23 -43.39
C VAL A 188 15.59 8.44 -43.72
N ASN A 189 15.32 9.10 -44.84
CA ASN A 189 14.01 9.04 -45.49
C ASN A 189 14.05 8.06 -46.67
N ALA A 190 13.29 6.97 -46.56
CA ALA A 190 13.11 5.99 -47.64
C ALA A 190 11.73 6.10 -48.32
N GLY A 191 10.86 7.00 -47.85
CA GLY A 191 9.50 7.18 -48.37
C GLY A 191 9.40 8.31 -49.39
N PRO A 192 8.52 8.20 -50.41
CA PRO A 192 8.32 9.28 -51.38
C PRO A 192 7.60 10.48 -50.77
N LEU A 193 7.92 11.67 -51.26
CA LEU A 193 7.24 12.94 -50.93
C LEU A 193 6.63 13.53 -52.20
N ILE A 194 5.31 13.50 -52.31
CA ILE A 194 4.60 13.92 -53.53
C ILE A 194 3.51 14.93 -53.15
N THR A 195 3.46 16.07 -53.83
CA THR A 195 2.32 17.02 -53.75
C THR A 195 1.58 17.09 -55.08
N ARG A 196 0.25 17.22 -55.01
CA ARG A 196 -0.60 17.59 -56.15
C ARG A 196 -1.01 19.08 -56.13
N THR A 197 -0.36 19.87 -55.28
CA THR A 197 -0.75 21.25 -54.97
C THR A 197 0.42 22.21 -55.13
N ASP A 198 0.10 23.47 -55.41
CA ASP A 198 1.04 24.40 -56.06
C ASP A 198 1.98 25.16 -55.12
N SER A 199 1.97 24.90 -53.80
CA SER A 199 2.65 25.78 -52.82
C SER A 199 3.37 25.10 -51.65
N ILE A 200 4.07 23.97 -51.86
CA ILE A 200 4.77 23.26 -50.78
C ILE A 200 6.27 23.19 -51.02
N THR A 201 7.07 23.66 -50.07
CA THR A 201 8.53 23.47 -50.09
C THR A 201 8.86 22.11 -49.50
N MET A 202 9.60 21.28 -50.23
CA MET A 202 9.88 19.90 -49.84
C MET A 202 11.39 19.65 -49.74
N GLY A 203 11.78 18.96 -48.68
CA GLY A 203 13.11 18.37 -48.52
C GLY A 203 12.99 16.91 -48.14
N GLY A 204 13.81 16.01 -48.66
CA GLY A 204 13.63 14.58 -48.36
C GLY A 204 13.77 14.26 -46.88
N ILE A 205 14.67 14.96 -46.19
CA ILE A 205 14.81 14.88 -44.74
C ILE A 205 13.94 15.95 -44.06
N VAL A 206 14.06 17.19 -44.52
CA VAL A 206 13.50 18.34 -43.83
C VAL A 206 12.96 19.41 -44.77
N GLY A 207 11.72 19.83 -44.59
CA GLY A 207 11.12 20.86 -45.44
C GLY A 207 11.84 22.21 -45.38
N GLY A 208 12.08 22.72 -44.17
CA GLY A 208 12.86 23.95 -43.95
C GLY A 208 13.66 23.93 -42.65
N CYS A 209 14.87 24.48 -42.69
CA CYS A 209 15.77 24.60 -41.55
C CYS A 209 16.08 26.06 -41.24
N LYS A 210 16.08 26.42 -39.96
CA LYS A 210 16.49 27.74 -39.47
C LYS A 210 17.25 27.62 -38.15
N TYR A 211 18.47 28.17 -38.05
CA TYR A 211 19.34 27.98 -36.87
C TYR A 211 19.58 26.50 -36.53
N SER A 212 19.60 25.65 -37.55
CA SER A 212 19.62 24.20 -37.38
C SER A 212 20.93 23.57 -37.83
N ARG A 213 21.16 22.33 -37.39
CA ARG A 213 22.20 21.45 -37.90
C ARG A 213 21.57 20.19 -38.50
N ILE A 214 21.84 19.95 -39.78
CA ILE A 214 21.45 18.72 -40.47
C ILE A 214 22.72 18.01 -40.88
N SER A 215 22.96 16.81 -40.36
CA SER A 215 24.19 16.07 -40.68
C SER A 215 23.96 14.59 -40.88
N ASN A 216 24.77 13.95 -41.73
CA ASN A 216 24.78 12.49 -41.86
C ASN A 216 23.39 11.92 -42.27
N CYS A 217 22.58 12.68 -43.00
CA CYS A 217 21.22 12.27 -43.33
C CYS A 217 21.13 11.82 -44.79
N VAL A 218 20.22 10.88 -45.05
CA VAL A 218 20.04 10.31 -46.39
C VAL A 218 18.60 10.30 -46.84
N ASN A 219 18.39 10.80 -48.05
CA ASN A 219 17.12 10.66 -48.74
C ASN A 219 17.23 9.68 -49.90
N SER A 220 16.41 8.64 -49.88
CA SER A 220 16.21 7.71 -50.99
C SER A 220 14.80 7.80 -51.58
N GLY A 221 13.91 8.59 -50.98
CA GLY A 221 12.57 8.80 -51.48
C GLY A 221 12.52 9.81 -52.61
N ASP A 222 11.76 9.52 -53.67
CA ASP A 222 11.52 10.48 -54.73
C ASP A 222 10.74 11.70 -54.20
N ILE A 223 11.13 12.89 -54.64
CA ILE A 223 10.54 14.16 -54.20
C ILE A 223 9.94 14.86 -55.40
N THR A 224 8.65 15.20 -55.31
CA THR A 224 7.96 15.97 -56.34
C THR A 224 7.26 17.16 -55.70
N SER A 225 7.73 18.38 -56.03
CA SER A 225 7.14 19.65 -55.59
C SER A 225 6.88 20.62 -56.76
N ASN A 226 5.76 21.35 -56.67
CA ASN A 226 5.43 22.42 -57.62
C ASN A 226 6.14 23.76 -57.33
N ILE A 227 6.89 23.90 -56.23
CA ILE A 227 7.71 25.10 -55.95
C ILE A 227 9.17 24.73 -55.75
N ARG A 228 9.52 24.17 -54.59
CA ARG A 228 10.89 23.93 -54.15
C ARG A 228 11.02 22.46 -53.78
N ALA A 229 11.87 21.73 -54.47
CA ALA A 229 12.24 20.36 -54.15
C ALA A 229 13.74 20.28 -53.88
N GLY A 230 14.13 19.86 -52.69
CA GLY A 230 15.52 19.58 -52.33
C GLY A 230 15.67 18.13 -51.89
N GLY A 231 16.70 17.41 -52.32
CA GLY A 231 16.89 16.02 -51.90
C GLY A 231 17.02 15.85 -50.39
N ILE A 232 17.67 16.78 -49.70
CA ILE A 232 17.78 16.78 -48.24
C ILE A 232 16.89 17.85 -47.62
N ALA A 233 17.06 19.12 -48.05
CA ALA A 233 16.30 20.24 -47.52
C ALA A 233 15.62 21.09 -48.59
N GLY A 234 14.36 21.47 -48.35
CA GLY A 234 13.69 22.42 -49.23
C GLY A 234 14.24 23.85 -49.08
N ASN A 235 14.49 24.30 -47.85
CA ASN A 235 15.08 25.61 -47.56
C ASN A 235 16.08 25.55 -46.41
N ILE A 236 17.19 26.26 -46.56
CA ILE A 236 18.25 26.38 -45.54
C ILE A 236 18.44 27.86 -45.20
N GLU A 237 18.21 28.25 -43.95
CA GLU A 237 18.40 29.63 -43.46
C GLU A 237 19.29 29.60 -42.21
N LEU A 238 20.41 30.32 -42.19
CA LEU A 238 21.29 30.41 -40.99
C LEU A 238 21.59 29.04 -40.35
N SER A 239 21.73 28.01 -41.18
CA SER A 239 21.82 26.61 -40.77
C SER A 239 23.02 25.93 -41.42
N THR A 240 23.47 24.83 -40.82
CA THR A 240 24.56 24.00 -41.34
C THR A 240 24.00 22.70 -41.88
N MET A 241 24.42 22.32 -43.07
CA MET A 241 24.15 21.02 -43.66
C MET A 241 25.48 20.36 -44.03
N SER A 242 25.68 19.13 -43.57
CA SER A 242 26.93 18.42 -43.86
C SER A 242 26.77 16.91 -44.00
N ASN A 243 27.59 16.29 -44.86
CA ASN A 243 27.66 14.83 -44.95
C ASN A 243 26.32 14.16 -45.32
N CYS A 244 25.50 14.80 -46.16
CA CYS A 244 24.17 14.27 -46.52
C CYS A 244 24.15 13.74 -47.95
N ILE A 245 23.33 12.72 -48.21
CA ILE A 245 23.23 12.09 -49.53
C ILE A 245 21.78 12.00 -50.00
N ASN A 246 21.57 12.39 -51.25
CA ASN A 246 20.30 12.18 -51.93
C ASN A 246 20.47 11.16 -53.07
N SER A 247 19.70 10.07 -53.05
CA SER A 247 19.56 9.14 -54.18
C SER A 247 18.17 9.16 -54.81
N GLY A 248 17.18 9.78 -54.15
CA GLY A 248 15.83 9.95 -54.68
C GLY A 248 15.78 10.96 -55.82
N ASN A 249 14.92 10.73 -56.80
CA ASN A 249 14.75 11.64 -57.93
C ASN A 249 14.02 12.91 -57.47
N ILE A 250 14.47 14.06 -57.97
CA ILE A 250 13.99 15.38 -57.56
C ILE A 250 13.26 16.04 -58.71
N THR A 251 11.96 16.24 -58.54
CA THR A 251 11.11 17.01 -59.46
C THR A 251 10.67 18.31 -58.79
N GLY A 252 11.11 19.45 -59.32
CA GLY A 252 10.85 20.78 -58.75
C GLY A 252 10.49 21.82 -59.80
N ASN A 253 9.23 22.25 -59.90
CA ASN A 253 8.80 23.11 -61.01
C ASN A 253 9.44 24.51 -61.02
N ARG A 254 9.69 25.13 -59.85
CA ARG A 254 10.34 26.46 -59.77
C ARG A 254 11.82 26.35 -59.40
N GLN A 255 12.15 25.52 -58.40
CA GLN A 255 13.50 25.32 -57.90
C GLN A 255 13.69 23.85 -57.56
N ALA A 256 14.74 23.23 -58.11
CA ALA A 256 15.10 21.84 -57.85
C ALA A 256 16.59 21.77 -57.49
N GLY A 257 16.91 21.18 -56.35
CA GLY A 257 18.30 20.96 -55.93
C GLY A 257 18.51 19.54 -55.47
N GLY A 258 19.58 18.89 -55.92
CA GLY A 258 19.89 17.53 -55.48
C GLY A 258 20.10 17.41 -53.97
N ILE A 259 20.63 18.44 -53.32
CA ILE A 259 20.77 18.52 -51.86
C ILE A 259 19.80 19.54 -51.27
N ALA A 260 19.80 20.78 -51.77
CA ALA A 260 18.95 21.84 -51.25
C ALA A 260 18.25 22.61 -52.36
N ALA A 261 16.94 22.86 -52.24
CA ALA A 261 16.26 23.67 -53.26
C ALA A 261 16.69 25.15 -53.18
N HIS A 262 16.92 25.65 -51.96
CA HIS A 262 17.21 27.06 -51.71
C HIS A 262 18.05 27.29 -50.45
N THR A 263 19.05 28.17 -50.53
CA THR A 263 19.78 28.69 -49.37
C THR A 263 19.49 30.18 -49.16
N GLN A 264 19.43 30.61 -47.89
CA GLN A 264 19.20 31.98 -47.46
C GLN A 264 20.16 32.36 -46.34
N SER A 265 20.53 33.65 -46.29
CA SER A 265 21.13 34.28 -45.12
C SER A 265 22.29 33.46 -44.51
N SER A 266 23.35 33.19 -45.26
CA SER A 266 24.58 32.53 -44.78
C SER A 266 24.44 31.06 -44.35
N GLY A 267 23.49 30.29 -44.92
CA GLY A 267 23.47 28.83 -44.76
C GLY A 267 24.73 28.17 -45.35
N THR A 268 25.20 27.07 -44.74
CA THR A 268 26.37 26.31 -45.23
C THR A 268 25.96 24.90 -45.66
N ILE A 269 26.49 24.44 -46.78
CA ILE A 269 26.34 23.06 -47.27
C ILE A 269 27.73 22.52 -47.56
N SER A 270 28.08 21.40 -46.95
CA SER A 270 29.41 20.80 -47.11
C SER A 270 29.40 19.29 -47.21
N ASN A 271 30.29 18.70 -47.99
CA ASN A 271 30.47 17.24 -48.05
C ASN A 271 29.17 16.47 -48.41
N CYS A 272 28.32 17.04 -49.27
CA CYS A 272 27.05 16.43 -49.65
C CYS A 272 27.10 15.86 -51.06
N LEU A 273 26.34 14.80 -51.32
CA LEU A 273 26.32 14.14 -52.62
C LEU A 273 24.90 13.90 -53.14
N ASN A 274 24.63 14.30 -54.38
CA ASN A 274 23.41 13.93 -55.08
C ASN A 274 23.67 12.86 -56.14
N CYS A 275 22.98 11.73 -56.06
CA CYS A 275 22.97 10.66 -57.05
C CYS A 275 21.62 10.53 -57.77
N GLY A 276 20.59 11.25 -57.34
CA GLY A 276 19.26 11.26 -57.96
C GLY A 276 19.19 12.14 -59.21
N ASP A 277 18.28 11.80 -60.12
CA ASP A 277 18.00 12.65 -61.28
C ASP A 277 17.25 13.92 -60.86
N ILE A 278 17.51 15.04 -61.54
CA ILE A 278 16.93 16.34 -61.24
C ILE A 278 16.12 16.81 -62.44
N ALA A 279 14.80 16.80 -62.30
CA ALA A 279 13.86 17.31 -63.27
C ALA A 279 13.23 18.62 -62.75
N GLY A 280 13.79 19.77 -63.11
CA GLY A 280 13.27 21.08 -62.68
C GLY A 280 12.92 22.02 -63.82
N GLY A 281 11.92 22.89 -63.59
CA GLY A 281 11.39 23.83 -64.60
C GLY A 281 11.92 25.27 -64.52
N GLY A 282 12.64 25.62 -63.46
CA GLY A 282 13.20 26.96 -63.23
C GLY A 282 14.70 26.91 -62.93
N TYR A 283 15.09 27.08 -61.67
CA TYR A 283 16.48 26.92 -61.26
C TYR A 283 16.74 25.48 -60.80
N SER A 284 17.53 24.75 -61.58
CA SER A 284 17.85 23.35 -61.35
C SER A 284 19.36 23.22 -61.13
N GLY A 285 19.77 22.70 -59.98
CA GLY A 285 21.18 22.49 -59.67
C GLY A 285 21.44 21.11 -59.07
N GLY A 286 22.55 20.51 -59.48
CA GLY A 286 23.07 19.22 -59.03
C GLY A 286 23.13 19.09 -57.52
N VAL A 287 23.51 20.17 -56.85
CA VAL A 287 23.60 20.32 -55.39
C VAL A 287 22.54 21.30 -54.90
N VAL A 288 22.52 22.53 -55.42
CA VAL A 288 21.62 23.59 -54.95
C VAL A 288 20.79 24.18 -56.08
N GLY A 289 19.47 24.26 -55.94
CA GLY A 289 18.63 24.91 -56.95
C GLY A 289 18.94 26.40 -57.07
N ASN A 290 18.79 27.16 -55.98
CA ASN A 290 19.12 28.59 -55.94
C ASN A 290 19.93 28.94 -54.68
N ASN A 291 21.14 29.46 -54.87
CA ASN A 291 22.03 29.88 -53.79
C ASN A 291 21.84 31.37 -53.47
N GLY A 292 21.03 31.69 -52.45
CA GLY A 292 20.71 33.06 -52.04
C GLY A 292 21.71 33.69 -51.06
N GLY A 293 22.99 33.31 -51.11
CA GLY A 293 24.04 33.81 -50.22
C GLY A 293 24.52 32.80 -49.16
N GLY A 294 24.45 31.50 -49.46
CA GLY A 294 25.08 30.45 -48.67
C GLY A 294 26.45 30.03 -49.20
N THR A 295 27.22 29.34 -48.35
CA THR A 295 28.52 28.76 -48.71
C THR A 295 28.34 27.29 -49.04
N ILE A 296 28.91 26.87 -50.17
CA ILE A 296 28.91 25.48 -50.62
C ILE A 296 30.37 25.04 -50.70
N SER A 297 30.70 23.87 -50.16
CA SER A 297 32.05 23.32 -50.23
C SER A 297 32.03 21.81 -50.33
N ASN A 298 32.93 21.25 -51.13
CA ASN A 298 33.08 19.81 -51.28
C ASN A 298 31.76 19.05 -51.55
N CYS A 299 30.92 19.55 -52.46
CA CYS A 299 29.63 18.92 -52.75
C CYS A 299 29.57 18.34 -54.18
N GLY A 300 29.18 17.08 -54.31
CA GLY A 300 29.13 16.36 -55.57
C GLY A 300 27.74 16.19 -56.15
N TRP A 301 27.63 15.99 -57.46
CA TRP A 301 26.41 15.44 -58.06
C TRP A 301 26.70 14.53 -59.26
N LEU A 302 25.83 13.55 -59.47
CA LEU A 302 25.85 12.64 -60.61
C LEU A 302 25.22 13.30 -61.84
N LYS A 303 26.03 13.43 -62.88
CA LYS A 303 25.62 13.90 -64.20
C LYS A 303 25.28 12.72 -65.09
N THR A 304 23.99 12.46 -65.25
CA THR A 304 23.43 11.46 -66.16
C THR A 304 23.32 12.01 -67.59
N ASN A 305 23.54 11.14 -68.59
CA ASN A 305 23.49 11.53 -70.00
C ASN A 305 22.06 11.82 -70.51
N GLU A 306 21.04 11.43 -69.74
CA GLU A 306 19.63 11.56 -70.12
C GLU A 306 18.97 12.81 -69.53
N ILE A 307 18.97 12.95 -68.19
CA ILE A 307 18.18 13.97 -67.47
C ILE A 307 19.05 15.13 -66.98
N ASN A 308 20.23 14.86 -66.43
CA ASN A 308 21.06 15.88 -65.77
C ASN A 308 22.14 16.52 -66.68
N LYS A 309 22.18 16.19 -67.97
CA LYS A 309 23.28 16.56 -68.89
C LYS A 309 23.60 18.06 -68.99
N ASP A 310 22.60 18.92 -68.76
CA ASP A 310 22.73 20.38 -68.91
C ASP A 310 22.67 21.11 -67.55
N ILE A 311 22.73 20.38 -66.43
CA ILE A 311 22.62 20.94 -65.08
C ILE A 311 24.01 21.18 -64.48
N ASN A 312 24.21 22.38 -63.93
CA ASN A 312 25.37 22.76 -63.11
C ASN A 312 25.15 22.40 -61.63
N GLY A 313 26.16 22.55 -60.77
CA GLY A 313 26.07 22.22 -59.35
C GLY A 313 25.06 23.10 -58.62
N VAL A 314 24.93 24.34 -59.06
CA VAL A 314 24.08 25.39 -58.53
C VAL A 314 23.29 26.00 -59.68
N GLY A 315 21.96 25.88 -59.63
CA GLY A 315 21.09 26.34 -60.71
C GLY A 315 21.04 27.87 -60.87
N ASN A 316 21.17 28.60 -59.76
CA ASN A 316 21.34 30.05 -59.74
C ASN A 316 22.26 30.47 -58.59
N GLY A 317 23.43 31.01 -58.91
CA GLY A 317 24.48 31.34 -57.95
C GLY A 317 25.87 30.90 -58.43
N SER A 318 26.86 30.96 -57.55
CA SER A 318 28.20 30.41 -57.83
C SER A 318 28.21 28.89 -57.66
N ASP A 319 28.85 28.20 -58.60
CA ASP A 319 29.14 26.75 -58.57
C ASP A 319 30.40 26.40 -57.78
N GLU A 320 31.12 27.39 -57.23
CA GLU A 320 32.33 27.14 -56.45
C GLU A 320 32.06 26.21 -55.26
N GLY A 321 32.98 25.27 -55.04
CA GLY A 321 32.85 24.24 -54.01
C GLY A 321 31.99 23.04 -54.41
N THR A 322 31.55 22.96 -55.67
CA THR A 322 30.86 21.78 -56.21
C THR A 322 31.72 20.99 -57.21
N PHE A 323 31.47 19.69 -57.37
CA PHE A 323 32.15 18.81 -58.33
C PHE A 323 31.19 17.81 -59.01
N ILE A 324 31.54 17.36 -60.22
CA ILE A 324 30.71 16.46 -61.04
C ILE A 324 31.23 15.03 -60.94
N LEU A 325 30.30 14.06 -60.86
CA LEU A 325 30.54 12.63 -61.11
C LEU A 325 29.85 12.26 -62.43
N ASN A 326 30.53 11.58 -63.37
CA ASN A 326 29.92 11.26 -64.68
C ASN A 326 29.29 9.85 -64.69
N ASP A 327 28.21 9.67 -65.44
CA ASP A 327 27.52 8.37 -65.64
C ASP A 327 28.46 7.26 -66.16
N GLU A 328 29.49 7.63 -66.93
CA GLU A 328 30.50 6.71 -67.46
C GLU A 328 31.42 6.11 -66.38
N ASP A 329 31.51 6.73 -65.21
CA ASP A 329 32.32 6.24 -64.08
C ASP A 329 31.73 4.97 -63.45
N LYS A 330 30.54 4.52 -63.90
CA LYS A 330 29.77 3.43 -63.28
C LYS A 330 29.80 3.57 -61.75
N VAL A 331 29.53 4.77 -61.26
CA VAL A 331 29.18 4.96 -59.84
C VAL A 331 27.84 4.25 -59.71
N ASP A 332 27.92 2.94 -59.50
CA ASP A 332 26.83 2.11 -59.04
C ASP A 332 26.22 2.93 -57.90
N LYS A 333 24.89 3.12 -57.93
CA LYS A 333 24.16 4.12 -57.13
C LYS A 333 24.29 3.89 -55.60
N SER A 334 25.24 3.06 -55.20
CA SER A 334 25.41 2.30 -53.99
C SER A 334 26.19 2.98 -52.87
N VAL A 335 26.83 4.13 -52.99
CA VAL A 335 27.74 4.63 -51.94
C VAL A 335 27.28 5.96 -51.33
N ALA A 336 27.30 6.27 -50.04
CA ALA A 336 27.13 5.49 -48.81
C ALA A 336 26.58 6.44 -47.74
N ALA A 337 25.46 6.16 -47.07
CA ALA A 337 25.02 6.94 -45.91
C ALA A 337 26.06 6.80 -44.79
N LEU A 338 26.58 7.93 -44.29
CA LEU A 338 27.27 7.95 -43.01
C LEU A 338 26.20 7.79 -41.94
N SER A 339 26.22 6.72 -41.16
CA SER A 339 25.56 6.74 -39.86
C SER A 339 26.63 6.54 -38.81
N ALA A 340 26.90 7.59 -38.06
CA ALA A 340 27.74 7.46 -36.91
C ALA A 340 26.81 7.18 -35.73
N ALA A 341 26.90 6.00 -35.10
CA ALA A 341 26.30 5.81 -33.78
C ALA A 341 27.17 6.55 -32.75
N LEU A 342 27.33 7.86 -32.95
CA LEU A 342 28.13 8.71 -32.12
C LEU A 342 27.24 9.23 -31.00
N THR A 343 27.16 8.46 -29.93
CA THR A 343 26.96 9.14 -28.66
C THR A 343 28.34 9.55 -28.19
N SER A 344 28.60 10.85 -28.17
CA SER A 344 29.73 11.42 -27.41
C SER A 344 29.79 10.86 -25.98
N TYR A 345 28.66 10.39 -25.46
CA TYR A 345 28.53 9.59 -24.23
C TYR A 345 29.36 8.29 -24.19
N ALA A 346 29.32 7.42 -25.21
CA ALA A 346 30.03 6.13 -25.19
C ALA A 346 31.55 6.32 -25.05
N LEU A 347 32.12 7.28 -25.79
CA LEU A 347 33.55 7.57 -25.72
C LEU A 347 33.97 8.26 -24.41
N ASN A 348 33.11 9.10 -23.84
CA ASN A 348 33.36 9.71 -22.53
C ASN A 348 33.33 8.70 -21.38
N ASN A 349 32.69 7.54 -21.57
CA ASN A 349 32.63 6.45 -20.60
C ASN A 349 33.66 5.35 -20.84
N GLY A 350 34.59 5.53 -21.79
CA GLY A 350 35.63 4.53 -22.08
C GLY A 350 35.15 3.36 -22.93
N GLU A 351 33.99 3.48 -23.55
CA GLU A 351 33.44 2.47 -24.47
C GLU A 351 33.90 2.73 -25.91
N THR A 352 33.48 1.84 -26.81
CA THR A 352 33.72 1.95 -28.25
C THR A 352 32.56 2.67 -28.93
N ALA A 353 32.85 3.56 -29.87
CA ALA A 353 31.85 4.10 -30.79
C ALA A 353 32.07 3.52 -32.19
N ASP A 354 31.02 2.95 -32.77
CA ASP A 354 31.06 2.42 -34.13
C ASP A 354 30.47 3.46 -35.10
N ILE A 355 31.27 3.87 -36.08
CA ILE A 355 30.79 4.59 -37.26
C ILE A 355 30.53 3.54 -38.32
N SER A 356 29.30 3.49 -38.84
CA SER A 356 28.92 2.60 -39.92
C SER A 356 28.78 3.39 -41.21
N LEU A 357 29.51 2.96 -42.23
CA LEU A 357 29.33 3.36 -43.61
C LEU A 357 28.35 2.35 -44.22
N SER A 358 27.27 2.82 -44.81
CA SER A 358 26.28 1.93 -45.42
C SER A 358 26.09 2.24 -46.90
N THR A 359 26.02 1.21 -47.74
CA THR A 359 25.75 1.39 -49.16
C THR A 359 24.25 1.59 -49.42
N LEU A 360 23.87 2.62 -50.18
CA LEU A 360 22.48 2.98 -50.50
C LEU A 360 21.80 1.96 -51.45
N PHE A 361 22.59 1.26 -52.24
CA PHE A 361 22.19 0.16 -53.12
C PHE A 361 23.31 -0.90 -53.11
N GLY A 362 23.02 -2.17 -53.39
CA GLY A 362 24.04 -3.25 -53.39
C GLY A 362 24.05 -4.13 -52.14
N ASP A 363 24.73 -5.28 -52.26
CA ASP A 363 24.90 -6.24 -51.17
C ASP A 363 25.81 -5.63 -50.10
N PRO A 364 25.35 -5.47 -48.83
CA PRO A 364 26.18 -4.96 -47.74
C PRO A 364 27.49 -5.75 -47.55
N ASN A 365 27.52 -7.01 -48.00
CA ASN A 365 28.71 -7.87 -47.96
C ASN A 365 29.77 -7.51 -49.03
N LYS A 366 29.48 -6.53 -49.91
CA LYS A 366 30.36 -6.06 -50.98
C LYS A 366 30.86 -4.63 -50.77
N PHE A 367 30.74 -4.09 -49.56
CA PHE A 367 31.18 -2.73 -49.23
C PHE A 367 32.63 -2.45 -49.69
N GLY A 368 33.56 -3.39 -49.48
CA GLY A 368 34.96 -3.27 -49.89
C GLY A 368 35.21 -3.26 -51.41
N ASP A 369 34.22 -3.63 -52.23
CA ASP A 369 34.30 -3.49 -53.69
C ASP A 369 34.09 -2.03 -54.13
N TYR A 370 33.44 -1.21 -53.31
CA TYR A 370 33.02 0.16 -53.63
C TYR A 370 33.85 1.25 -52.91
N VAL A 371 34.43 0.91 -51.77
CA VAL A 371 35.25 1.81 -50.94
C VAL A 371 36.65 1.22 -50.78
N THR A 372 37.66 1.85 -51.36
CA THR A 372 39.01 1.27 -51.44
C THR A 372 39.97 1.72 -50.35
N SER A 373 39.64 2.80 -49.65
CA SER A 373 40.35 3.19 -48.43
C SER A 373 39.47 4.06 -47.54
N ILE A 374 39.59 3.81 -46.24
CA ILE A 374 39.04 4.62 -45.16
C ILE A 374 40.23 5.07 -44.32
N ASP A 375 40.55 6.36 -44.38
CA ASP A 375 41.63 6.96 -43.59
C ASP A 375 41.02 7.67 -42.36
N VAL A 376 41.59 7.45 -41.16
CA VAL A 376 41.14 8.12 -39.93
C VAL A 376 42.28 8.92 -39.32
N ALA A 377 42.15 10.25 -39.29
CA ALA A 377 43.10 11.15 -38.66
C ALA A 377 42.60 11.55 -37.26
N VAL A 378 43.21 11.01 -36.20
CA VAL A 378 42.90 11.37 -34.82
C VAL A 378 43.83 12.50 -34.37
N SER A 379 43.28 13.63 -33.89
CA SER A 379 44.12 14.77 -33.47
C SER A 379 44.93 14.50 -32.20
N ASP A 380 44.51 13.54 -31.38
CA ASP A 380 45.23 13.06 -30.20
C ASP A 380 45.13 11.52 -30.07
N THR A 381 46.17 10.83 -30.54
CA THR A 381 46.25 9.36 -30.58
C THR A 381 46.50 8.71 -29.21
N ASP A 382 46.83 9.52 -28.18
CA ASP A 382 46.93 9.07 -26.78
C ASP A 382 45.54 8.95 -26.14
N ILE A 383 44.53 9.65 -26.69
CA ILE A 383 43.16 9.71 -26.15
C ILE A 383 42.21 8.78 -26.92
N LEU A 384 42.42 8.60 -28.22
CA LEU A 384 41.50 7.83 -29.07
C LEU A 384 42.26 7.01 -30.11
N SER A 385 41.82 5.78 -30.34
CA SER A 385 42.22 4.95 -31.50
C SER A 385 41.04 4.74 -32.42
N ALA A 386 41.33 4.52 -33.70
CA ALA A 386 40.36 4.06 -34.67
C ALA A 386 40.86 2.74 -35.28
N ASP A 387 39.97 1.75 -35.34
CA ASP A 387 40.14 0.53 -36.11
C ASP A 387 39.17 0.55 -37.28
N VAL A 388 39.62 0.09 -38.45
CA VAL A 388 38.89 0.24 -39.71
C VAL A 388 38.67 -1.15 -40.32
N ASP A 389 37.42 -1.61 -40.32
CA ASP A 389 36.99 -2.75 -41.13
C ASP A 389 36.57 -2.26 -42.51
N GLN A 390 37.53 -2.30 -43.45
CA GLN A 390 37.31 -1.94 -44.86
C GLN A 390 36.30 -2.87 -45.56
N THR A 391 36.06 -4.07 -45.04
CA THR A 391 35.18 -5.07 -45.67
C THR A 391 33.72 -4.83 -45.29
N SER A 392 33.47 -4.41 -44.05
CA SER A 392 32.13 -4.16 -43.54
C SER A 392 31.75 -2.68 -43.51
N GLY A 393 32.67 -1.78 -43.86
CA GLY A 393 32.48 -0.33 -43.76
C GLY A 393 32.32 0.17 -42.33
N LYS A 394 32.89 -0.54 -41.34
CA LYS A 394 32.79 -0.13 -39.93
C LYS A 394 34.10 0.50 -39.47
N ILE A 395 34.01 1.66 -38.84
CA ILE A 395 35.12 2.29 -38.13
C ILE A 395 34.81 2.23 -36.65
N ARG A 396 35.61 1.49 -35.89
CA ARG A 396 35.49 1.41 -34.44
C ARG A 396 36.44 2.41 -33.81
N LEU A 397 35.88 3.46 -33.24
CA LEU A 397 36.58 4.38 -32.36
C LEU A 397 36.65 3.79 -30.95
N THR A 398 37.84 3.75 -30.37
CA THR A 398 38.07 3.25 -29.00
C THR A 398 38.78 4.31 -28.20
N ALA A 399 38.17 4.77 -27.10
CA ALA A 399 38.82 5.67 -26.15
C ALA A 399 39.97 4.94 -25.44
N LYS A 400 41.18 5.51 -25.48
CA LYS A 400 42.33 5.01 -24.74
C LYS A 400 42.36 5.65 -23.37
N ALA A 401 41.80 4.95 -22.38
CA ALA A 401 41.94 5.37 -21.00
C ALA A 401 43.41 5.27 -20.57
N LYS A 402 44.09 6.39 -20.35
CA LYS A 402 45.35 6.39 -19.61
C LYS A 402 45.02 6.25 -18.12
N GLY A 403 44.90 5.01 -17.64
CA GLY A 403 44.87 4.68 -16.22
C GLY A 403 43.73 5.34 -15.41
N GLY A 404 42.48 4.99 -15.71
CA GLY A 404 41.35 5.26 -14.79
C GLY A 404 40.78 6.69 -14.79
N THR A 405 41.18 7.55 -15.73
CA THR A 405 40.58 8.89 -15.89
C THR A 405 39.40 8.84 -16.88
N LYS A 406 38.17 9.07 -16.40
CA LYS A 406 37.06 9.50 -17.28
C LYS A 406 37.44 10.85 -17.85
N ARG A 407 37.67 10.95 -19.17
CA ARG A 407 38.01 12.20 -19.83
C ARG A 407 36.77 12.84 -20.44
N THR A 408 36.71 14.15 -20.27
CA THR A 408 35.69 15.08 -20.74
C THR A 408 35.48 15.02 -22.25
N ALA A 409 34.21 15.15 -22.64
CA ALA A 409 33.65 15.35 -23.98
C ALA A 409 34.67 15.48 -25.14
N ALA A 410 34.90 14.39 -25.86
CA ALA A 410 35.47 14.47 -27.20
C ALA A 410 34.41 14.98 -28.18
N ALA A 411 34.59 16.19 -28.73
CA ALA A 411 33.75 16.70 -29.80
C ALA A 411 34.23 16.14 -31.13
N ILE A 412 33.63 15.04 -31.58
CA ILE A 412 34.01 14.42 -32.86
C ILE A 412 33.39 15.19 -34.01
N THR A 413 34.24 15.68 -34.90
CA THR A 413 33.80 16.23 -36.18
C THR A 413 34.13 15.23 -37.26
N LEU A 414 33.13 14.53 -37.78
CA LEU A 414 33.28 13.70 -38.97
C LEU A 414 33.23 14.60 -40.20
N SER A 415 34.37 14.83 -40.83
CA SER A 415 34.43 15.40 -42.18
C SER A 415 34.70 14.25 -43.14
N ALA A 416 33.71 13.86 -43.93
CA ALA A 416 33.97 12.97 -45.06
C ALA A 416 34.56 13.84 -46.19
N ASN A 417 35.83 13.65 -46.52
CA ASN A 417 36.32 14.15 -47.80
C ASN A 417 36.01 13.10 -48.88
N LEU A 418 35.09 13.43 -49.78
CA LEU A 418 34.82 12.66 -50.99
C LEU A 418 35.86 13.07 -52.04
N ASP A 419 37.02 12.43 -52.03
CA ASP A 419 38.03 12.67 -53.06
C ASP A 419 37.90 11.55 -54.11
N PRO A 420 37.36 11.82 -55.32
CA PRO A 420 37.56 10.90 -56.43
C PRO A 420 39.08 10.80 -56.63
N THR A 421 39.65 9.61 -56.60
CA THR A 421 41.10 9.42 -56.58
C THR A 421 41.81 10.25 -57.67
N ASP A 422 42.51 11.29 -57.22
CA ASP A 422 43.59 12.05 -57.85
C ASP A 422 43.56 12.14 -59.40
N SER A 423 43.00 13.23 -59.92
CA SER A 423 43.63 13.90 -61.08
C SER A 423 44.01 15.32 -60.67
N SER A 424 45.13 15.45 -59.97
CA SER A 424 45.81 16.72 -59.69
C SER A 424 46.28 17.50 -60.94
N ASP A 425 45.83 17.14 -62.15
CA ASP A 425 46.07 17.87 -63.39
C ASP A 425 44.75 18.14 -64.13
N THR A 426 44.12 19.28 -63.85
CA THR A 426 42.86 19.71 -64.46
C THR A 426 42.96 19.99 -65.97
N ASN A 427 44.15 19.81 -66.58
CA ASN A 427 44.39 20.04 -68.00
C ASN A 427 44.79 18.79 -68.80
N ASN A 428 44.90 17.60 -68.18
CA ASN A 428 45.32 16.39 -68.90
C ASN A 428 44.77 15.10 -68.27
N LEU A 429 43.54 14.73 -68.62
CA LEU A 429 42.95 13.45 -68.21
C LEU A 429 43.58 12.29 -69.01
N PRO A 430 44.05 11.21 -68.37
CA PRO A 430 44.46 10.00 -69.07
C PRO A 430 43.24 9.27 -69.68
N PRO A 431 43.41 8.47 -70.74
CA PRO A 431 42.31 7.76 -71.39
C PRO A 431 41.65 6.77 -70.43
N LEU A 432 40.33 6.94 -70.25
CA LEU A 432 39.44 6.22 -69.35
C LEU A 432 39.45 4.71 -69.60
N GLY A 433 39.99 3.95 -68.64
CA GLY A 433 39.99 2.48 -68.65
C GLY A 433 39.99 1.83 -67.27
N GLU A 434 40.11 2.58 -66.18
CA GLU A 434 40.01 2.06 -64.82
C GLU A 434 38.97 2.85 -64.04
N SER A 435 38.11 2.12 -63.32
CA SER A 435 36.99 2.62 -62.51
C SER A 435 37.46 3.70 -61.53
N THR A 436 36.83 4.88 -61.55
CA THR A 436 37.10 5.96 -60.62
C THR A 436 36.62 5.56 -59.22
N GLN A 437 37.57 5.22 -58.33
CA GLN A 437 37.27 4.74 -56.98
C GLN A 437 37.09 5.93 -56.02
N LEU A 438 36.14 5.82 -55.08
CA LEU A 438 35.90 6.84 -54.06
C LEU A 438 36.82 6.63 -52.87
N LYS A 439 37.61 7.65 -52.52
CA LYS A 439 38.38 7.69 -51.27
C LYS A 439 37.60 8.45 -50.21
N PHE A 440 37.46 7.86 -49.03
CA PHE A 440 36.87 8.51 -47.86
C PHE A 440 37.96 8.78 -46.82
N THR A 441 38.16 10.04 -46.48
CA THR A 441 39.00 10.43 -45.34
C THR A 441 38.12 10.99 -44.23
N PHE A 442 38.32 10.52 -43.00
CA PHE A 442 37.65 10.97 -41.79
C PHE A 442 38.64 11.64 -40.85
N GLY A 443 38.34 12.89 -40.45
CA GLY A 443 39.00 13.51 -39.30
C GLY A 443 38.28 13.14 -38.00
N VAL A 444 39.02 12.95 -36.93
CA VAL A 444 38.51 12.92 -35.55
C VAL A 444 39.32 13.89 -34.71
N THR A 445 38.76 15.07 -34.46
CA THR A 445 39.39 16.07 -33.60
C THR A 445 38.96 15.87 -32.15
N VAL A 446 39.91 15.88 -31.23
CA VAL A 446 39.72 15.90 -29.78
C VAL A 446 40.07 17.30 -29.29
N THR A 447 39.06 18.08 -28.91
CA THR A 447 39.25 19.39 -28.27
C THR A 447 39.27 19.21 -26.75
N ASN A 448 40.40 19.52 -26.13
CA ASN A 448 40.53 19.46 -24.67
C ASN A 448 39.68 20.57 -24.03
N THR A 449 38.70 20.21 -23.19
CA THR A 449 37.86 21.18 -22.48
C THR A 449 38.47 21.56 -21.12
N THR A 450 38.03 22.70 -20.56
CA THR A 450 38.46 23.17 -19.24
C THR A 450 38.07 22.14 -18.16
N LYS A 451 39.05 21.67 -17.39
CA LYS A 451 38.87 20.66 -16.34
C LYS A 451 38.51 21.27 -14.99
N VAL A 452 37.87 20.47 -14.14
CA VAL A 452 37.61 20.79 -12.74
C VAL A 452 38.91 20.88 -11.94
N SER A 453 39.09 21.99 -11.23
CA SER A 453 40.19 22.23 -10.29
C SER A 453 39.75 22.20 -8.82
N GLY A 454 38.46 22.39 -8.52
CA GLY A 454 37.96 22.42 -7.14
C GLY A 454 36.45 22.21 -6.99
N VAL A 455 36.01 21.94 -5.76
CA VAL A 455 34.59 21.96 -5.37
C VAL A 455 34.48 22.53 -3.96
N ALA A 456 33.41 23.28 -3.68
CA ALA A 456 33.15 23.83 -2.35
C ALA A 456 31.65 23.77 -2.02
N ILE A 457 31.33 23.34 -0.81
CA ILE A 457 29.98 23.43 -0.25
C ILE A 457 29.71 24.89 0.11
N THR A 458 28.65 25.47 -0.46
CA THR A 458 28.34 26.91 -0.34
C THR A 458 27.37 27.24 0.80
N SER A 459 26.83 26.22 1.46
CA SER A 459 25.97 26.37 2.63
C SER A 459 26.79 26.57 3.91
N HIS A 460 26.33 27.46 4.80
CA HIS A 460 26.98 27.76 6.08
C HIS A 460 26.57 26.73 7.15
N ASP A 461 27.32 26.63 8.26
CA ASP A 461 27.12 25.66 9.37
C ASP A 461 25.66 25.26 9.61
N ILE A 462 25.36 23.98 9.38
CA ILE A 462 23.98 23.47 9.35
C ILE A 462 23.69 22.77 10.66
N ASN A 463 22.99 23.50 11.52
CA ASN A 463 22.28 22.93 12.66
C ASN A 463 20.82 22.71 12.24
N ILE A 464 20.40 21.46 12.13
CA ILE A 464 19.00 21.08 11.84
C ILE A 464 18.44 20.27 12.99
N TYR A 465 17.12 20.19 13.07
CA TYR A 465 16.44 19.37 14.06
C TYR A 465 16.07 17.99 13.49
N LYS A 466 15.97 16.98 14.36
CA LYS A 466 15.58 15.62 13.98
C LYS A 466 14.27 15.63 13.17
N GLY A 467 14.28 15.00 11.99
CA GLY A 467 13.15 14.93 11.06
C GLY A 467 13.06 16.08 10.06
N GLU A 468 13.84 17.16 10.22
CA GLU A 468 13.90 18.25 9.24
C GLU A 468 14.66 17.82 7.97
N GLY A 469 14.31 18.45 6.86
CA GLY A 469 15.01 18.35 5.59
C GLY A 469 15.69 19.67 5.21
N ALA A 470 16.83 19.58 4.54
CA ALA A 470 17.53 20.72 3.98
C ALA A 470 18.11 20.33 2.62
N ARG A 471 18.61 21.30 1.86
CA ARG A 471 19.33 21.04 0.61
C ARG A 471 20.68 21.72 0.64
N LEU A 472 21.73 20.95 0.41
CA LEU A 472 23.07 21.48 0.22
C LEU A 472 23.29 21.86 -1.22
N THR A 473 24.08 22.89 -1.42
CA THR A 473 24.58 23.32 -2.71
C THR A 473 26.09 23.34 -2.70
N ALA A 474 26.68 23.06 -3.86
CA ALA A 474 28.11 23.16 -4.08
C ALA A 474 28.41 23.95 -5.35
N THR A 475 29.58 24.55 -5.41
CA THR A 475 30.14 25.19 -6.59
C THR A 475 31.38 24.44 -7.04
N VAL A 476 31.48 24.18 -8.35
CA VAL A 476 32.65 23.58 -8.98
C VAL A 476 33.50 24.68 -9.61
N GLU A 477 34.82 24.62 -9.42
CA GLU A 477 35.77 25.56 -10.00
C GLU A 477 36.62 24.88 -11.08
N PRO A 478 36.91 25.57 -12.20
CA PRO A 478 36.31 26.84 -12.59
C PRO A 478 34.86 26.67 -13.09
N PRO A 479 34.00 27.70 -13.04
CA PRO A 479 32.57 27.60 -13.44
C PRO A 479 32.34 27.17 -14.89
N GLU A 480 33.30 27.42 -15.77
CA GLU A 480 33.30 27.02 -17.16
C GLU A 480 33.85 25.61 -17.42
N ALA A 481 34.09 24.81 -16.37
CA ALA A 481 34.46 23.41 -16.53
C ALA A 481 33.38 22.65 -17.30
N ALA A 482 33.79 21.74 -18.19
CA ALA A 482 32.87 21.04 -19.09
C ALA A 482 31.88 20.10 -18.36
N ASN A 483 32.19 19.68 -17.14
CA ASN A 483 31.29 18.92 -16.28
C ASN A 483 31.24 19.57 -14.89
N LEU A 484 30.05 19.97 -14.47
CA LEU A 484 29.79 20.54 -13.15
C LEU A 484 29.08 19.53 -12.23
N LYS A 485 28.92 18.27 -12.66
CA LYS A 485 28.21 17.25 -11.88
C LYS A 485 29.01 16.86 -10.63
N VAL A 486 28.29 16.74 -9.52
CA VAL A 486 28.81 16.34 -8.22
C VAL A 486 27.94 15.24 -7.62
N PHE A 487 28.51 14.49 -6.69
CA PHE A 487 27.83 13.49 -5.88
C PHE A 487 27.99 13.78 -4.40
N TRP A 488 26.94 13.48 -3.65
CA TRP A 488 26.89 13.68 -2.22
C TRP A 488 26.93 12.35 -1.49
N SER A 489 27.55 12.35 -0.31
CA SER A 489 27.59 11.20 0.58
C SER A 489 27.56 11.66 2.04
N SER A 490 27.01 10.82 2.90
CA SER A 490 27.02 11.01 4.34
C SER A 490 27.98 10.03 4.98
N GLY A 491 28.83 10.51 5.89
CA GLY A 491 29.70 9.69 6.72
C GLY A 491 28.94 8.89 7.78
N ASP A 492 27.71 9.28 8.10
CA ASP A 492 26.79 8.54 8.97
C ASP A 492 25.34 8.70 8.47
N SER A 493 24.90 7.74 7.65
CA SER A 493 23.56 7.73 7.07
C SER A 493 22.46 7.47 8.08
N ASP A 494 22.79 6.95 9.27
CA ASP A 494 21.81 6.72 10.34
C ASP A 494 21.50 8.02 11.10
N VAL A 495 22.40 9.01 11.02
CA VAL A 495 22.21 10.37 11.57
C VAL A 495 21.65 11.32 10.52
N VAL A 496 22.27 11.38 9.33
CA VAL A 496 21.81 12.22 8.21
C VAL A 496 21.84 11.43 6.92
N SER A 497 20.68 11.27 6.28
CA SER A 497 20.62 10.79 4.90
C SER A 497 20.77 11.94 3.92
N ILE A 498 21.41 11.70 2.78
CA ILE A 498 21.52 12.67 1.68
C ILE A 498 21.34 11.97 0.34
N ASP A 499 20.55 12.57 -0.52
CA ASP A 499 20.39 12.14 -1.90
C ASP A 499 21.67 12.41 -2.69
N LYS A 500 22.12 11.36 -3.38
CA LYS A 500 23.43 11.32 -4.02
C LYS A 500 23.60 12.39 -5.09
N GLU A 501 22.53 12.82 -5.77
CA GLU A 501 22.64 13.73 -6.91
C GLU A 501 22.15 15.15 -6.59
N SER A 502 21.04 15.29 -5.88
CA SER A 502 20.38 16.57 -5.64
C SER A 502 20.96 17.36 -4.46
N GLY A 503 21.64 16.69 -3.53
CA GLY A 503 22.09 17.26 -2.26
C GLY A 503 20.96 17.47 -1.25
N GLU A 504 19.77 16.93 -1.50
CA GLU A 504 18.66 16.94 -0.54
C GLU A 504 18.94 15.98 0.61
N MET A 505 18.87 16.48 1.84
CA MET A 505 19.22 15.74 3.04
C MET A 505 18.09 15.73 4.05
N ARG A 506 18.07 14.69 4.89
CA ARG A 506 17.09 14.51 5.97
C ARG A 506 17.77 14.06 7.26
N ALA A 507 17.50 14.76 8.36
CA ALA A 507 17.95 14.38 9.70
C ALA A 507 17.15 13.18 10.22
N ILE A 508 17.86 12.10 10.57
CA ILE A 508 17.26 10.82 11.03
C ILE A 508 17.42 10.67 12.54
N ALA A 509 18.63 10.85 13.06
CA ALA A 509 18.95 10.69 14.48
C ALA A 509 19.73 11.88 15.03
N VAL A 510 19.65 12.10 16.35
CA VAL A 510 20.42 13.13 17.05
C VAL A 510 21.90 12.73 17.03
N GLY A 511 22.77 13.65 16.63
CA GLY A 511 24.19 13.36 16.45
C GLY A 511 24.82 14.32 15.44
N SER A 512 25.96 13.91 14.87
CA SER A 512 26.64 14.66 13.82
C SER A 512 27.10 13.73 12.71
N ALA A 513 26.95 14.16 11.46
CA ALA A 513 27.44 13.44 10.29
C ALA A 513 28.24 14.39 9.40
N ASP A 514 29.37 13.91 8.89
CA ASP A 514 30.15 14.62 7.88
C ASP A 514 29.53 14.36 6.51
N ILE A 515 29.15 15.43 5.82
CA ILE A 515 28.60 15.37 4.47
C ILE A 515 29.68 15.78 3.48
N THR A 516 30.00 14.87 2.55
CA THR A 516 31.04 15.06 1.56
C THR A 516 30.41 15.22 0.18
N VAL A 517 30.73 16.32 -0.49
CA VAL A 517 30.50 16.49 -1.94
C VAL A 517 31.75 16.07 -2.69
N THR A 518 31.57 15.34 -3.79
CA THR A 518 32.65 14.84 -4.65
C THR A 518 32.35 15.16 -6.10
N THR A 519 33.32 15.68 -6.84
CA THR A 519 33.16 15.91 -8.29
C THR A 519 33.10 14.58 -9.03
N GLU A 520 32.28 14.49 -10.07
CA GLU A 520 32.30 13.33 -10.96
C GLU A 520 33.67 13.23 -11.67
N ASP A 521 34.16 14.38 -12.16
CA ASP A 521 35.42 14.51 -12.88
C ASP A 521 36.65 14.57 -11.96
N THR A 522 37.80 14.23 -12.52
CA THR A 522 39.12 14.26 -11.87
C THR A 522 39.99 15.43 -12.31
N ASP A 523 40.88 15.88 -11.43
CA ASP A 523 41.91 16.89 -11.70
C ASP A 523 43.06 16.38 -12.60
N ASP A 524 44.12 17.20 -12.77
CA ASP A 524 45.31 16.86 -13.55
C ASP A 524 46.15 15.68 -13.01
N ASP A 525 45.98 15.33 -11.73
CA ASP A 525 46.62 14.19 -11.09
C ASP A 525 45.71 12.94 -11.06
N GLY A 526 44.52 13.01 -11.68
CA GLY A 526 43.54 11.92 -11.70
C GLY A 526 42.76 11.74 -10.39
N ARG A 527 42.71 12.77 -9.54
CA ARG A 527 41.98 12.77 -8.26
C ARG A 527 40.66 13.52 -8.39
N GLN A 528 39.57 12.94 -7.89
CA GLN A 528 38.32 13.69 -7.69
C GLN A 528 38.52 14.79 -6.64
N ARG A 529 37.78 15.88 -6.76
CA ARG A 529 37.76 16.96 -5.78
C ARG A 529 36.63 16.73 -4.80
N THR A 530 36.93 16.96 -3.53
CA THR A 530 35.98 16.78 -2.44
C THR A 530 35.98 17.99 -1.53
N ASP A 531 34.81 18.33 -1.00
CA ASP A 531 34.68 19.21 0.15
C ASP A 531 33.77 18.53 1.18
N THR A 532 34.01 18.75 2.47
CA THR A 532 33.31 18.06 3.56
C THR A 532 32.89 19.02 4.65
N ARG A 533 31.64 18.89 5.10
CA ARG A 533 31.06 19.72 6.17
C ARG A 533 30.33 18.86 7.19
N THR A 534 30.53 19.15 8.47
CA THR A 534 29.81 18.50 9.55
C THR A 534 28.42 19.11 9.72
N VAL A 535 27.39 18.28 9.65
CA VAL A 535 26.01 18.63 9.98
C VAL A 535 25.72 18.15 11.39
N THR A 536 25.14 19.01 12.23
CA THR A 536 24.72 18.65 13.59
C THR A 536 23.20 18.58 13.67
N VAL A 537 22.68 17.43 14.10
CA VAL A 537 21.25 17.18 14.32
C VAL A 537 20.91 17.36 15.80
N LYS A 538 20.04 18.32 16.09
CA LYS A 538 19.56 18.62 17.45
C LYS A 538 18.25 17.86 17.76
N PRO A 539 18.00 17.50 19.02
CA PRO A 539 16.72 16.94 19.43
C PRO A 539 15.62 18.00 19.28
N VAL A 540 14.41 17.54 18.97
CA VAL A 540 13.19 18.36 18.99
C VAL A 540 12.55 18.17 20.35
N ASN A 541 12.33 19.24 21.12
CA ASN A 541 11.69 19.10 22.43
C ASN A 541 10.17 18.97 22.28
N ALA A 542 9.54 18.11 23.09
CA ALA A 542 8.10 18.08 23.23
C ALA A 542 7.60 19.43 23.78
N SER A 543 6.48 19.92 23.24
CA SER A 543 5.87 21.20 23.60
C SER A 543 4.49 21.03 24.26
N SER A 544 3.79 19.93 23.98
CA SER A 544 2.56 19.55 24.67
C SER A 544 2.35 18.04 24.66
N VAL A 545 1.54 17.57 25.61
CA VAL A 545 1.00 16.21 25.66
C VAL A 545 -0.50 16.30 25.89
N ASP A 546 -1.29 15.51 25.16
CA ASP A 546 -2.74 15.48 25.31
C ASP A 546 -3.30 14.06 25.30
N ILE A 547 -4.43 13.83 25.97
CA ILE A 547 -5.13 12.53 26.00
C ILE A 547 -6.32 12.55 25.06
N SER A 548 -6.56 11.43 24.38
CA SER A 548 -7.61 11.20 23.36
C SER A 548 -9.03 11.55 23.80
N GLN A 549 -9.34 11.48 25.10
CA GLN A 549 -10.64 11.87 25.66
C GLN A 549 -10.50 12.50 27.03
N LYS A 550 -11.38 13.46 27.35
CA LYS A 550 -11.39 14.18 28.64
C LYS A 550 -12.33 13.58 29.68
N SER A 551 -13.22 12.68 29.27
CA SER A 551 -14.08 11.95 30.17
C SER A 551 -14.29 10.54 29.66
N LEU A 552 -14.31 9.57 30.57
CA LEU A 552 -14.55 8.16 30.30
C LEU A 552 -15.52 7.61 31.35
N SER A 553 -16.65 7.06 30.91
CA SER A 553 -17.65 6.44 31.79
C SER A 553 -17.58 4.93 31.64
N ILE A 554 -17.33 4.22 32.73
CA ILE A 554 -17.16 2.77 32.76
C ILE A 554 -18.31 2.15 33.56
N ASP A 555 -19.10 1.29 32.94
CA ASP A 555 -20.13 0.50 33.63
C ASP A 555 -19.54 -0.84 34.05
N MET A 556 -19.56 -1.16 35.35
CA MET A 556 -19.04 -2.43 35.85
C MET A 556 -19.85 -3.67 35.40
N ASN A 557 -20.98 -3.49 34.72
CA ASN A 557 -21.70 -4.58 34.06
C ASN A 557 -21.10 -4.97 32.70
N ASP A 558 -20.30 -4.09 32.10
CA ASP A 558 -19.67 -4.30 30.80
C ASP A 558 -18.73 -5.52 30.85
N GLU A 559 -18.66 -6.27 29.73
CA GLU A 559 -17.77 -7.43 29.61
C GLU A 559 -16.32 -6.99 29.39
N VAL A 560 -16.11 -5.74 28.95
CA VAL A 560 -14.81 -5.12 28.73
C VAL A 560 -14.13 -4.83 30.06
N ARG A 561 -12.99 -5.50 30.30
CA ARG A 561 -12.22 -5.36 31.55
C ARG A 561 -11.23 -4.21 31.55
N THR A 562 -10.90 -3.66 30.39
CA THR A 562 -9.88 -2.63 30.21
C THR A 562 -10.27 -1.66 29.10
N TYR A 563 -10.12 -0.37 29.35
CA TYR A 563 -10.49 0.72 28.43
C TYR A 563 -9.25 1.44 27.92
N GLU A 564 -9.17 1.66 26.63
CA GLU A 564 -7.99 2.25 26.00
C GLU A 564 -8.02 3.79 26.07
N LEU A 565 -6.89 4.37 26.48
CA LEU A 565 -6.57 5.78 26.32
C LEU A 565 -5.30 5.90 25.49
N THR A 566 -5.25 6.92 24.63
CA THR A 566 -4.06 7.23 23.85
C THR A 566 -3.63 8.66 24.13
N ALA A 567 -2.32 8.88 24.18
CA ALA A 567 -1.70 10.19 24.31
C ALA A 567 -1.13 10.64 22.96
N THR A 568 -1.16 11.95 22.72
CA THR A 568 -0.50 12.60 21.60
C THR A 568 0.52 13.60 22.13
N VAL A 569 1.73 13.61 21.56
CA VAL A 569 2.82 14.51 21.95
C VAL A 569 3.16 15.39 20.77
N SER A 570 3.18 16.71 20.94
CA SER A 570 3.42 17.66 19.86
C SER A 570 4.77 18.39 20.03
N PRO A 571 5.54 18.61 18.95
CA PRO A 571 5.29 18.10 17.59
C PRO A 571 5.54 16.59 17.49
N ASP A 572 5.00 15.94 16.45
CA ASP A 572 5.06 14.48 16.27
C ASP A 572 6.49 13.90 16.24
N ASN A 573 7.48 14.72 15.84
CA ASN A 573 8.90 14.36 15.81
C ASN A 573 9.66 14.70 17.10
N ALA A 574 8.97 15.09 18.17
CA ALA A 574 9.58 15.37 19.45
C ALA A 574 10.36 14.15 19.98
N ASP A 575 11.52 14.42 20.56
CA ASP A 575 12.39 13.44 21.19
C ASP A 575 12.13 13.44 22.71
N TYR A 576 11.54 12.35 23.19
CA TYR A 576 11.20 12.14 24.60
C TYR A 576 11.38 10.66 24.94
N GLY A 577 11.47 10.31 26.23
CA GLY A 577 11.61 8.91 26.67
C GLY A 577 10.35 8.09 26.38
N GLN A 578 9.37 8.20 27.27
CA GLN A 578 8.07 7.56 27.21
C GLN A 578 7.00 8.49 27.81
N VAL A 579 5.73 8.20 27.57
CA VAL A 579 4.63 8.82 28.31
C VAL A 579 4.44 8.09 29.63
N ASP A 580 4.42 8.84 30.72
CA ASP A 580 4.08 8.33 32.05
C ASP A 580 2.58 8.55 32.31
N TRP A 581 1.92 7.51 32.82
CA TRP A 581 0.49 7.51 33.10
C TRP A 581 0.24 7.39 34.59
N THR A 582 -0.65 8.23 35.12
CA THR A 582 -0.98 8.25 36.55
C THR A 582 -2.49 8.26 36.77
N SER A 583 -2.94 7.62 37.85
CA SER A 583 -4.29 7.74 38.37
C SER A 583 -4.27 8.53 39.67
N SER A 584 -5.16 9.51 39.82
CA SER A 584 -5.29 10.26 41.07
C SER A 584 -5.84 9.42 42.23
N ASN A 585 -6.50 8.30 41.92
CA ASN A 585 -7.07 7.37 42.87
C ASN A 585 -7.18 5.96 42.26
N GLU A 586 -6.22 5.10 42.61
CA GLU A 586 -6.13 3.71 42.13
C GLU A 586 -7.19 2.78 42.75
N GLU A 587 -7.85 3.16 43.85
CA GLU A 587 -8.98 2.41 44.42
C GLU A 587 -10.23 2.50 43.53
N VAL A 588 -10.30 3.52 42.65
CA VAL A 588 -11.39 3.70 41.68
C VAL A 588 -11.02 3.08 40.33
N ALA A 589 -9.87 3.45 39.78
CA ALA A 589 -9.35 2.83 38.55
C ALA A 589 -7.83 2.93 38.47
N THR A 590 -7.18 1.88 37.99
CA THR A 590 -5.74 1.84 37.70
C THR A 590 -5.50 2.08 36.22
N VAL A 591 -4.36 2.69 35.88
CA VAL A 591 -3.90 2.85 34.50
C VAL A 591 -2.58 2.13 34.31
N SER A 592 -2.42 1.43 33.20
CA SER A 592 -1.18 0.72 32.87
C SER A 592 -0.81 0.96 31.42
N PRO A 593 0.40 1.46 31.13
CA PRO A 593 0.86 1.63 29.75
C PRO A 593 0.95 0.29 29.03
N ASP A 594 0.66 0.30 27.72
CA ASP A 594 0.91 -0.85 26.88
C ASP A 594 2.42 -1.09 26.76
N LYS A 595 2.88 -2.23 27.26
CA LYS A 595 4.29 -2.62 27.24
C LYS A 595 4.81 -2.94 25.84
N SER A 596 3.91 -3.13 24.86
CA SER A 596 4.29 -3.34 23.46
C SER A 596 4.66 -2.02 22.75
N ASP A 597 4.20 -0.88 23.28
CA ASP A 597 4.50 0.44 22.77
C ASP A 597 5.75 1.03 23.46
N ALA A 598 6.84 1.17 22.69
CA ALA A 598 8.11 1.70 23.18
C ALA A 598 8.02 3.15 23.70
N LYS A 599 7.01 3.92 23.28
CA LYS A 599 6.75 5.28 23.76
C LYS A 599 5.63 5.35 24.80
N ALA A 600 4.97 4.23 25.09
CA ALA A 600 3.82 4.15 26.00
C ALA A 600 2.70 5.17 25.67
N LEU A 601 2.48 5.47 24.40
CA LEU A 601 1.42 6.37 23.95
C LEU A 601 0.04 5.77 24.21
N THR A 602 -0.07 4.45 24.28
CA THR A 602 -1.32 3.77 24.67
C THR A 602 -1.25 3.29 26.12
N ALA A 603 -2.35 3.46 26.85
CA ALA A 603 -2.53 2.90 28.18
C ALA A 603 -3.95 2.33 28.38
N TYR A 604 -4.03 1.33 29.24
CA TYR A 604 -5.27 0.63 29.57
C TYR A 604 -5.74 1.00 30.98
N VAL A 605 -6.95 1.52 31.07
CA VAL A 605 -7.65 1.84 32.31
C VAL A 605 -8.46 0.63 32.75
N THR A 606 -8.23 0.16 33.97
CA THR A 606 -8.97 -0.96 34.58
C THR A 606 -9.82 -0.42 35.73
N PRO A 607 -11.16 -0.60 35.71
CA PRO A 607 -12.00 -0.20 36.84
C PRO A 607 -11.73 -1.10 38.05
N VAL A 608 -11.66 -0.49 39.24
CA VAL A 608 -11.42 -1.17 40.52
C VAL A 608 -12.59 -1.00 41.48
N GLY A 609 -13.12 0.22 41.60
CA GLY A 609 -14.16 0.55 42.57
C GLY A 609 -15.04 1.72 42.10
N LYS A 610 -16.18 1.90 42.76
CA LYS A 610 -17.12 3.00 42.43
C LYS A 610 -16.50 4.36 42.73
N GLY A 611 -16.75 5.34 41.86
CA GLY A 611 -16.35 6.73 42.10
C GLY A 611 -15.79 7.41 40.87
N GLU A 612 -15.08 8.50 41.09
CA GLU A 612 -14.42 9.29 40.06
C GLU A 612 -12.91 9.36 40.34
N THR A 613 -12.10 9.20 39.30
CA THR A 613 -10.65 9.43 39.34
C THR A 613 -10.19 10.16 38.09
N LYS A 614 -9.01 10.76 38.13
CA LYS A 614 -8.39 11.47 37.01
C LYS A 614 -7.18 10.68 36.51
N ILE A 615 -7.15 10.41 35.22
CA ILE A 615 -6.00 9.84 34.54
C ILE A 615 -5.24 10.95 33.82
N THR A 616 -3.94 11.06 34.08
CA THR A 616 -3.05 12.06 33.47
C THR A 616 -1.90 11.38 32.74
N ALA A 617 -1.59 11.90 31.56
CA ALA A 617 -0.43 11.55 30.75
C ALA A 617 0.61 12.66 30.89
N SER A 618 1.88 12.30 31.03
CA SER A 618 2.97 13.25 31.17
C SER A 618 4.21 12.85 30.37
N VAL A 619 4.93 13.86 29.89
CA VAL A 619 6.22 13.71 29.21
C VAL A 619 7.19 14.74 29.79
N GLY A 620 8.17 14.29 30.58
CA GLY A 620 9.01 15.20 31.35
C GLY A 620 8.16 16.07 32.28
N ASP A 621 8.31 17.40 32.21
CA ASP A 621 7.53 18.35 33.01
C ASP A 621 6.15 18.70 32.41
N LEU A 622 5.84 18.22 31.19
CA LEU A 622 4.57 18.48 30.54
C LEU A 622 3.50 17.51 31.04
N THR A 623 2.32 18.03 31.37
CA THR A 623 1.16 17.24 31.80
C THR A 623 -0.05 17.54 30.93
N SER A 624 -0.83 16.51 30.63
CA SER A 624 -2.07 16.66 29.87
C SER A 624 -3.17 17.27 30.75
N VAL A 625 -4.20 17.82 30.10
CA VAL A 625 -5.49 17.96 30.79
C VAL A 625 -5.97 16.55 31.17
N PRO A 626 -6.35 16.30 32.44
CA PRO A 626 -6.71 14.96 32.88
C PRO A 626 -7.98 14.44 32.21
N CYS A 627 -8.03 13.14 31.97
CA CYS A 627 -9.26 12.41 31.65
C CYS A 627 -10.00 12.07 32.95
N VAL A 628 -11.23 12.54 33.10
CA VAL A 628 -12.09 12.18 34.23
C VAL A 628 -12.73 10.82 33.98
N VAL A 629 -12.33 9.82 34.76
CA VAL A 629 -12.87 8.46 34.70
C VAL A 629 -13.93 8.30 35.79
N THR A 630 -15.17 8.02 35.37
CA THR A 630 -16.29 7.73 36.27
C THR A 630 -16.63 6.25 36.18
N VAL A 631 -16.49 5.52 37.29
CA VAL A 631 -16.82 4.10 37.38
C VAL A 631 -18.19 3.94 38.02
N ILE A 632 -19.15 3.49 37.22
CA ILE A 632 -20.55 3.25 37.60
C ILE A 632 -20.65 1.82 38.14
N PRO A 633 -21.11 1.64 39.41
CA PRO A 633 -21.28 0.31 39.97
C PRO A 633 -22.54 -0.39 39.46
N VAL A 634 -22.51 -1.72 39.53
CA VAL A 634 -23.71 -2.54 39.39
C VAL A 634 -24.43 -2.53 40.75
N TRP A 635 -25.61 -1.94 40.78
CA TRP A 635 -26.38 -1.78 42.00
C TRP A 635 -27.04 -3.08 42.45
N ALA A 636 -27.22 -3.26 43.75
CA ALA A 636 -28.07 -4.31 44.28
C ALA A 636 -29.55 -3.98 44.02
N GLU A 637 -30.26 -4.90 43.37
CA GLU A 637 -31.67 -4.74 42.97
C GLU A 637 -32.61 -5.67 43.75
N SER A 638 -32.08 -6.75 44.33
CA SER A 638 -32.86 -7.71 45.13
C SER A 638 -32.05 -8.29 46.27
N VAL A 639 -32.76 -8.72 47.33
CA VAL A 639 -32.23 -9.54 48.42
C VAL A 639 -33.22 -10.67 48.66
N THR A 640 -32.72 -11.88 48.92
CA THR A 640 -33.52 -13.00 49.41
C THR A 640 -32.94 -13.52 50.71
N VAL A 641 -33.80 -14.00 51.62
CA VAL A 641 -33.41 -14.60 52.91
C VAL A 641 -33.90 -16.03 52.96
N SER A 642 -33.06 -16.96 53.44
CA SER A 642 -33.42 -18.36 53.63
C SER A 642 -32.95 -18.90 54.98
N PRO A 643 -33.81 -19.63 55.72
CA PRO A 643 -35.25 -19.79 55.48
C PRO A 643 -36.03 -18.47 55.66
N ASP A 644 -37.24 -18.37 55.09
CA ASP A 644 -38.17 -17.24 55.22
C ASP A 644 -39.12 -17.38 56.44
N LEU A 645 -39.24 -18.59 56.98
CA LEU A 645 -39.94 -18.90 58.23
C LEU A 645 -39.03 -19.77 59.13
N LEU A 646 -38.91 -19.39 60.40
CA LEU A 646 -38.08 -20.09 61.37
C LEU A 646 -38.80 -20.24 62.71
N THR A 647 -38.65 -21.39 63.36
CA THR A 647 -39.13 -21.63 64.73
C THR A 647 -37.97 -22.13 65.58
N LEU A 648 -37.72 -21.49 66.72
CA LEU A 648 -36.64 -21.84 67.64
C LEU A 648 -37.14 -21.92 69.09
N GLU A 649 -36.56 -22.80 69.89
CA GLU A 649 -36.75 -22.77 71.34
C GLU A 649 -35.89 -21.67 71.98
N ALA A 650 -36.40 -21.04 73.03
CA ALA A 650 -35.64 -20.04 73.79
C ALA A 650 -34.29 -20.63 74.27
N GLY A 651 -33.20 -19.90 74.06
CA GLY A 651 -31.82 -20.32 74.33
C GLY A 651 -31.13 -21.07 73.18
N LYS A 652 -31.79 -21.27 72.02
CA LYS A 652 -31.18 -21.85 70.80
C LYS A 652 -30.82 -20.77 69.77
N SER A 653 -29.96 -21.13 68.83
CA SER A 653 -29.60 -20.28 67.68
C SER A 653 -29.76 -21.00 66.34
N ALA A 654 -29.91 -20.22 65.27
CA ALA A 654 -29.84 -20.69 63.90
C ALA A 654 -29.26 -19.60 62.99
N LYS A 655 -28.71 -20.01 61.84
CA LYS A 655 -28.11 -19.10 60.87
C LYS A 655 -29.03 -18.88 59.68
N LEU A 656 -29.29 -17.61 59.35
CA LEU A 656 -29.94 -17.19 58.12
C LEU A 656 -28.89 -16.93 57.04
N SER A 657 -29.24 -17.19 55.78
CA SER A 657 -28.44 -16.83 54.61
C SER A 657 -29.17 -15.76 53.80
N ALA A 658 -28.45 -14.74 53.36
CA ALA A 658 -28.96 -13.74 52.43
C ALA A 658 -28.22 -13.81 51.09
N LEU A 659 -28.96 -13.68 49.98
CA LEU A 659 -28.39 -13.60 48.62
C LEU A 659 -28.82 -12.29 47.97
N VAL A 660 -27.84 -11.47 47.59
CA VAL A 660 -28.03 -10.18 46.91
C VAL A 660 -27.94 -10.40 45.38
N GLY A 661 -28.96 -9.93 44.66
CA GLY A 661 -29.01 -9.94 43.19
C GLY A 661 -28.94 -8.52 42.60
N PRO A 662 -28.45 -8.35 41.36
CA PRO A 662 -27.90 -9.40 40.49
C PRO A 662 -26.54 -9.92 40.98
N GLU A 663 -26.12 -11.08 40.49
CA GLU A 663 -24.82 -11.68 40.87
C GLU A 663 -23.63 -10.76 40.55
N LYS A 664 -23.76 -9.83 39.60
CA LYS A 664 -22.70 -8.86 39.29
C LYS A 664 -22.71 -7.61 40.18
N ALA A 665 -23.62 -7.49 41.15
CA ALA A 665 -23.69 -6.33 42.03
C ALA A 665 -22.32 -6.08 42.70
N THR A 666 -21.86 -4.84 42.63
CA THR A 666 -20.51 -4.44 43.09
C THR A 666 -20.38 -4.52 44.61
N ASP A 667 -21.45 -4.22 45.35
CA ASP A 667 -21.53 -4.38 46.80
C ASP A 667 -22.65 -5.35 47.15
N LYS A 668 -22.27 -6.54 47.63
CA LYS A 668 -23.17 -7.62 48.06
C LYS A 668 -23.30 -7.72 49.58
N SER A 669 -22.78 -6.74 50.31
CA SER A 669 -22.88 -6.75 51.77
C SER A 669 -24.33 -6.55 52.21
N VAL A 670 -24.68 -7.17 53.33
CA VAL A 670 -26.02 -7.18 53.90
C VAL A 670 -25.94 -6.70 55.35
N ARG A 671 -26.87 -5.84 55.74
CA ARG A 671 -27.08 -5.43 57.13
C ARG A 671 -28.29 -6.16 57.69
N TRP A 672 -28.11 -6.77 58.86
CA TRP A 672 -29.17 -7.51 59.55
C TRP A 672 -29.78 -6.68 60.68
N LYS A 673 -31.08 -6.83 60.91
CA LYS A 673 -31.81 -6.19 62.00
C LYS A 673 -32.92 -7.10 62.51
N SER A 674 -33.09 -7.16 63.83
CA SER A 674 -34.28 -7.73 64.46
C SER A 674 -35.27 -6.64 64.80
N ASP A 675 -36.56 -6.90 64.58
CA ASP A 675 -37.63 -5.99 64.98
C ASP A 675 -37.95 -6.04 66.49
N ASP A 676 -37.52 -7.10 67.20
CA ASP A 676 -37.59 -7.18 68.68
C ASP A 676 -36.42 -8.01 69.25
N GLU A 677 -35.38 -7.30 69.69
CA GLU A 677 -34.18 -7.90 70.29
C GLU A 677 -34.43 -8.58 71.65
N ASN A 678 -35.54 -8.27 72.33
CA ASN A 678 -35.88 -8.97 73.58
C ASN A 678 -36.35 -10.40 73.30
N ILE A 679 -36.96 -10.65 72.15
CA ILE A 679 -37.41 -11.99 71.74
C ILE A 679 -36.29 -12.71 71.00
N ALA A 680 -35.62 -12.05 70.05
CA ALA A 680 -34.48 -12.62 69.33
C ALA A 680 -33.52 -11.55 68.79
N ALA A 681 -32.22 -11.78 68.90
CA ALA A 681 -31.18 -10.91 68.33
C ALA A 681 -30.53 -11.56 67.10
N VAL A 682 -30.03 -10.74 66.17
CA VAL A 682 -29.30 -11.20 64.97
C VAL A 682 -27.94 -10.51 64.89
N SER A 683 -26.91 -11.26 64.55
CA SER A 683 -25.55 -10.73 64.35
C SER A 683 -25.33 -10.20 62.91
N GLU A 684 -24.20 -9.53 62.69
CA GLU A 684 -23.78 -9.06 61.35
C GLU A 684 -23.60 -10.19 60.32
N ASN A 685 -23.36 -11.43 60.77
CA ASN A 685 -23.19 -12.59 59.90
C ASN A 685 -24.48 -13.42 59.70
N GLY A 686 -25.63 -12.92 60.17
CA GLY A 686 -26.94 -13.56 60.03
C GLY A 686 -27.21 -14.68 61.05
N GLU A 687 -26.46 -14.75 62.15
CA GLU A 687 -26.72 -15.71 63.23
C GLU A 687 -27.77 -15.14 64.20
N VAL A 688 -28.87 -15.87 64.35
CA VAL A 688 -30.04 -15.47 65.15
C VAL A 688 -30.04 -16.24 66.45
N PHE A 689 -30.12 -15.55 67.59
CA PHE A 689 -30.21 -16.13 68.92
C PHE A 689 -31.57 -15.84 69.55
N ALA A 690 -32.28 -16.89 69.99
CA ALA A 690 -33.60 -16.78 70.60
C ALA A 690 -33.49 -16.52 72.11
N HIS A 691 -33.99 -15.38 72.59
CA HIS A 691 -33.93 -14.97 74.00
C HIS A 691 -35.17 -15.41 74.78
N ASN A 692 -36.35 -14.92 74.40
CA ASN A 692 -37.59 -15.11 75.14
C ASN A 692 -38.69 -15.68 74.22
N PRO A 693 -39.59 -16.54 74.71
CA PRO A 693 -40.74 -17.02 73.93
C PRO A 693 -41.64 -15.87 73.45
N GLY A 694 -42.05 -15.90 72.19
CA GLY A 694 -42.83 -14.83 71.55
C GLY A 694 -42.68 -14.78 70.03
N GLY A 695 -43.33 -13.81 69.40
CA GLY A 695 -43.29 -13.60 67.95
C GLY A 695 -44.67 -13.63 67.28
N PRO A 696 -44.74 -13.48 65.94
CA PRO A 696 -43.60 -13.48 65.02
C PRO A 696 -42.74 -12.21 65.11
N VAL A 697 -41.42 -12.37 65.16
CA VAL A 697 -40.42 -11.31 65.04
C VAL A 697 -39.84 -11.33 63.63
N LEU A 698 -39.69 -10.17 63.02
CA LEU A 698 -39.11 -10.05 61.69
C LEU A 698 -37.60 -9.85 61.79
N ILE A 699 -36.83 -10.78 61.23
CA ILE A 699 -35.38 -10.63 61.06
C ILE A 699 -35.12 -10.20 59.63
N THR A 700 -34.72 -8.94 59.44
CA THR A 700 -34.61 -8.29 58.14
C THR A 700 -33.15 -8.18 57.69
N ALA A 701 -32.88 -8.58 56.45
CA ALA A 701 -31.65 -8.36 55.72
C ALA A 701 -31.84 -7.24 54.69
N THR A 702 -31.02 -6.19 54.74
CA THR A 702 -31.02 -5.08 53.79
C THR A 702 -29.70 -5.03 53.02
N ALA A 703 -29.74 -4.98 51.69
CA ALA A 703 -28.53 -4.80 50.87
C ALA A 703 -27.95 -3.40 51.06
N SER A 704 -26.62 -3.32 51.25
CA SER A 704 -25.92 -2.03 51.37
C SER A 704 -25.63 -1.37 50.00
N GLY A 705 -25.55 -2.18 48.94
CA GLY A 705 -25.16 -1.75 47.59
C GLY A 705 -26.29 -1.21 46.71
N ALA A 706 -27.43 -0.84 47.28
CA ALA A 706 -28.59 -0.38 46.52
C ALA A 706 -28.39 1.04 45.95
N LYS A 707 -29.01 1.32 44.80
CA LYS A 707 -28.94 2.63 44.15
C LYS A 707 -29.68 3.68 44.98
N ASP A 708 -29.08 4.86 45.15
CA ASP A 708 -29.69 6.03 45.80
C ASP A 708 -30.31 5.70 47.18
N ASP A 709 -29.64 4.84 47.97
CA ASP A 709 -30.09 4.33 49.26
C ASP A 709 -31.47 3.63 49.24
N ALA A 710 -31.87 3.06 48.10
CA ALA A 710 -33.09 2.27 48.00
C ALA A 710 -33.12 1.13 49.03
N ASN A 711 -34.22 0.99 49.77
CA ASN A 711 -34.37 -0.01 50.82
C ASN A 711 -34.66 -1.43 50.26
N VAL A 712 -33.67 -2.01 49.57
CA VAL A 712 -33.75 -3.38 49.05
C VAL A 712 -33.55 -4.36 50.20
N SER A 713 -34.63 -5.00 50.65
CA SER A 713 -34.63 -5.86 51.84
C SER A 713 -35.53 -7.09 51.70
N ALA A 714 -35.22 -8.13 52.46
CA ALA A 714 -36.03 -9.32 52.63
C ALA A 714 -35.93 -9.81 54.09
N SER A 715 -36.91 -10.57 54.55
CA SER A 715 -37.02 -10.89 55.96
C SER A 715 -37.44 -12.33 56.22
N CYS A 716 -36.99 -12.86 57.36
CA CYS A 716 -37.46 -14.13 57.93
C CYS A 716 -38.44 -13.84 59.07
N SER A 717 -39.58 -14.52 59.09
CA SER A 717 -40.52 -14.51 60.21
C SER A 717 -40.09 -15.56 61.24
N LEU A 718 -39.71 -15.14 62.45
CA LEU A 718 -39.22 -16.00 63.52
C LEU A 718 -40.25 -16.11 64.64
N THR A 719 -40.57 -17.34 65.06
CA THR A 719 -41.34 -17.60 66.29
C THR A 719 -40.47 -18.32 67.32
N VAL A 720 -40.43 -17.82 68.55
CA VAL A 720 -39.68 -18.45 69.65
C VAL A 720 -40.64 -19.18 70.59
N THR A 721 -40.41 -20.47 70.81
CA THR A 721 -41.20 -21.30 71.73
C THR A 721 -40.53 -21.44 73.10
N ALA A 722 -41.35 -21.64 74.14
CA ALA A 722 -40.82 -21.97 75.46
C ALA A 722 -40.18 -23.37 75.46
N PRO A 723 -39.11 -23.60 76.25
CA PRO A 723 -38.59 -24.95 76.49
C PRO A 723 -39.68 -25.82 77.13
N PRO A 724 -39.74 -27.13 76.80
CA PRO A 724 -40.73 -28.01 77.40
C PRO A 724 -40.49 -28.18 78.91
N VAL A 725 -41.56 -28.17 79.70
CA VAL A 725 -41.56 -28.42 81.15
C VAL A 725 -41.32 -29.92 81.40
N PRO A 726 -40.19 -30.32 82.03
CA PRO A 726 -39.83 -31.71 82.23
C PRO A 726 -40.67 -32.38 83.32
N VAL A 727 -40.75 -33.71 83.29
CA VAL A 727 -41.33 -34.50 84.38
C VAL A 727 -40.32 -34.61 85.52
N GLU A 728 -40.67 -34.13 86.71
CA GLU A 728 -39.78 -34.17 87.88
C GLU A 728 -39.97 -35.44 88.70
N SER A 729 -41.22 -35.87 88.89
CA SER A 729 -41.57 -37.09 89.63
C SER A 729 -42.90 -37.69 89.19
N VAL A 730 -43.10 -38.98 89.51
CA VAL A 730 -44.37 -39.69 89.37
C VAL A 730 -44.75 -40.28 90.72
N LYS A 731 -46.02 -40.09 91.13
CA LYS A 731 -46.58 -40.69 92.35
C LYS A 731 -47.63 -41.74 91.99
N ILE A 732 -47.75 -42.77 92.82
CA ILE A 732 -48.72 -43.86 92.69
C ILE A 732 -49.67 -43.83 93.89
N SER A 733 -50.97 -43.95 93.65
CA SER A 733 -51.99 -44.00 94.71
C SER A 733 -53.05 -45.07 94.40
N PRO A 734 -53.43 -45.93 95.36
CA PRO A 734 -52.87 -46.02 96.73
C PRO A 734 -51.41 -46.51 96.73
N GLU A 735 -50.65 -46.32 97.81
CA GLU A 735 -49.24 -46.79 97.92
C GLU A 735 -49.14 -48.31 98.17
N GLY A 736 -50.28 -48.96 98.40
CA GLY A 736 -50.41 -50.41 98.50
C GLY A 736 -51.85 -50.82 98.76
N ALA A 737 -52.15 -52.12 98.59
CA ALA A 737 -53.48 -52.66 98.80
C ALA A 737 -53.44 -54.09 99.32
N THR A 738 -54.38 -54.45 100.19
CA THR A 738 -54.62 -55.85 100.57
C THR A 738 -55.93 -56.32 99.95
N LEU A 739 -55.88 -57.34 99.12
CA LEU A 739 -56.99 -57.82 98.30
C LEU A 739 -57.28 -59.30 98.61
N LYS A 740 -58.50 -59.76 98.38
CA LYS A 740 -58.80 -61.20 98.33
C LYS A 740 -58.69 -61.68 96.89
N ILE A 741 -58.45 -62.98 96.70
CA ILE A 741 -58.45 -63.57 95.35
C ILE A 741 -59.78 -63.22 94.66
N GLY A 742 -59.69 -62.62 93.47
CA GLY A 742 -60.83 -62.16 92.66
C GLY A 742 -61.14 -60.66 92.80
N ASP A 743 -60.63 -59.98 93.83
CA ASP A 743 -60.84 -58.53 94.00
C ASP A 743 -60.01 -57.74 92.97
N THR A 744 -60.50 -56.53 92.64
CA THR A 744 -59.78 -55.57 91.79
C THR A 744 -59.70 -54.21 92.45
N ILE A 745 -58.59 -53.50 92.26
CA ILE A 745 -58.41 -52.11 92.67
C ILE A 745 -57.79 -51.31 91.52
N ARG A 746 -57.99 -49.99 91.49
CA ARG A 746 -57.34 -49.11 90.53
C ARG A 746 -56.26 -48.28 91.20
N PHE A 747 -55.04 -48.36 90.69
CA PHE A 747 -53.97 -47.43 90.99
C PHE A 747 -54.01 -46.28 89.97
N THR A 748 -53.71 -45.07 90.43
CA THR A 748 -53.58 -43.87 89.60
C THR A 748 -52.16 -43.33 89.70
N ALA A 749 -51.67 -42.78 88.60
CA ALA A 749 -50.38 -42.10 88.55
C ALA A 749 -50.60 -40.59 88.44
N GLU A 750 -49.89 -39.83 89.27
CA GLU A 750 -49.87 -38.37 89.22
C GLU A 750 -48.48 -37.91 88.79
N ILE A 751 -48.42 -37.21 87.65
CA ILE A 751 -47.19 -36.60 87.13
C ILE A 751 -47.03 -35.21 87.73
N LEU A 752 -45.85 -34.96 88.31
CA LEU A 752 -45.48 -33.68 88.90
C LEU A 752 -44.25 -33.09 88.20
N PRO A 753 -44.24 -31.77 87.94
CA PRO A 753 -45.34 -30.83 88.19
C PRO A 753 -46.53 -31.06 87.24
N ALA A 754 -47.73 -30.63 87.64
CA ALA A 754 -48.97 -30.91 86.89
C ALA A 754 -49.00 -30.27 85.49
N ASN A 755 -48.14 -29.29 85.22
CA ASN A 755 -47.95 -28.63 83.93
C ASN A 755 -46.78 -29.23 83.12
N ALA A 756 -46.22 -30.38 83.51
CA ALA A 756 -45.25 -31.07 82.68
C ALA A 756 -45.87 -31.38 81.30
N ASP A 757 -45.09 -31.18 80.23
CA ASP A 757 -45.59 -31.31 78.87
C ASP A 757 -45.81 -32.77 78.47
N ASN A 758 -45.02 -33.70 79.02
CA ASN A 758 -45.20 -35.13 78.84
C ASN A 758 -45.87 -35.75 80.09
N LYS A 759 -47.14 -36.16 79.97
CA LYS A 759 -47.91 -36.76 81.08
C LYS A 759 -48.17 -38.26 80.94
N GLY A 760 -47.56 -38.90 79.96
CA GLY A 760 -47.75 -40.33 79.70
C GLY A 760 -47.08 -41.21 80.75
N VAL A 761 -47.70 -42.37 81.04
CA VAL A 761 -47.18 -43.38 81.97
C VAL A 761 -47.45 -44.81 81.48
N THR A 762 -46.61 -45.75 81.93
CA THR A 762 -46.71 -47.18 81.69
C THR A 762 -46.70 -47.97 82.99
N TRP A 763 -47.50 -49.04 83.08
CA TRP A 763 -47.71 -49.85 84.30
C TRP A 763 -47.16 -51.27 84.15
N LYS A 764 -46.67 -51.86 85.24
CA LYS A 764 -46.14 -53.23 85.27
C LYS A 764 -46.32 -53.89 86.65
N SER A 765 -46.55 -55.20 86.67
CA SER A 765 -46.52 -56.00 87.91
C SER A 765 -45.23 -56.83 88.00
N SER A 766 -44.70 -57.02 89.21
CA SER A 766 -43.56 -57.89 89.46
C SER A 766 -43.91 -59.37 89.36
N ASP A 767 -45.16 -59.75 89.62
CA ASP A 767 -45.69 -61.10 89.39
C ASP A 767 -47.18 -61.04 88.97
N GLU A 768 -47.40 -61.09 87.66
CA GLU A 768 -48.74 -61.10 87.07
C GLU A 768 -49.58 -62.34 87.42
N LYS A 769 -49.00 -63.39 88.01
CA LYS A 769 -49.77 -64.55 88.50
C LYS A 769 -50.36 -64.31 89.89
N ILE A 770 -49.78 -63.40 90.65
CA ILE A 770 -50.26 -62.99 91.99
C ILE A 770 -51.20 -61.79 91.84
N ALA A 771 -50.77 -60.75 91.11
CA ALA A 771 -51.61 -59.63 90.75
C ALA A 771 -51.26 -59.08 89.36
N SER A 772 -52.22 -59.00 88.44
CA SER A 772 -52.01 -58.44 87.09
C SER A 772 -52.46 -56.98 87.02
N VAL A 773 -51.73 -56.10 86.32
CA VAL A 773 -52.10 -54.69 86.09
C VAL A 773 -52.31 -54.40 84.61
N ASP A 774 -53.32 -53.60 84.26
CA ASP A 774 -53.55 -53.14 82.88
C ASP A 774 -52.96 -51.75 82.60
N ALA A 775 -53.04 -51.29 81.33
CA ALA A 775 -52.50 -50.00 80.91
C ALA A 775 -53.15 -48.77 81.60
N ASN A 776 -54.31 -48.95 82.24
CA ASN A 776 -55.04 -47.90 82.95
C ASN A 776 -54.82 -47.96 84.47
N GLY A 777 -53.90 -48.79 84.94
CA GLY A 777 -53.55 -48.98 86.36
C GLY A 777 -54.52 -49.87 87.13
N LYS A 778 -55.42 -50.62 86.48
CA LYS A 778 -56.33 -51.55 87.17
C LYS A 778 -55.60 -52.85 87.51
N VAL A 779 -55.57 -53.18 88.79
CA VAL A 779 -54.92 -54.38 89.33
C VAL A 779 -55.97 -55.42 89.74
N THR A 780 -55.77 -56.68 89.34
CA THR A 780 -56.62 -57.83 89.68
C THR A 780 -55.84 -58.84 90.51
N ALA A 781 -56.37 -59.24 91.67
CA ALA A 781 -55.75 -60.21 92.56
C ALA A 781 -56.08 -61.64 92.12
N LEU A 782 -55.05 -62.43 91.79
CA LEU A 782 -55.20 -63.74 91.13
C LEU A 782 -54.80 -64.92 92.02
N ALA A 783 -53.77 -64.77 92.84
CA ALA A 783 -53.30 -65.82 93.75
C ALA A 783 -52.73 -65.23 95.04
N VAL A 784 -52.73 -66.00 96.13
CA VAL A 784 -52.16 -65.56 97.40
C VAL A 784 -50.66 -65.32 97.28
N GLY A 785 -50.20 -64.17 97.74
CA GLY A 785 -48.81 -63.74 97.68
C GLY A 785 -48.68 -62.21 97.69
N PHE A 786 -47.47 -61.73 97.42
CA PHE A 786 -47.17 -60.31 97.28
C PHE A 786 -46.71 -60.02 95.85
N ALA A 787 -47.23 -58.95 95.25
CA ALA A 787 -46.78 -58.43 93.97
C ALA A 787 -46.57 -56.92 94.08
N THR A 788 -45.57 -56.40 93.38
CA THR A 788 -45.26 -54.97 93.33
C THR A 788 -45.75 -54.42 92.00
N ILE A 789 -46.51 -53.34 92.05
CA ILE A 789 -47.02 -52.64 90.88
C ILE A 789 -46.16 -51.39 90.66
N THR A 790 -45.44 -51.36 89.56
CA THR A 790 -44.54 -50.27 89.16
C THR A 790 -45.23 -49.42 88.09
N VAL A 791 -45.16 -48.09 88.22
CA VAL A 791 -45.50 -47.14 87.16
C VAL A 791 -44.28 -46.34 86.74
N THR A 792 -44.10 -46.14 85.43
CA THR A 792 -42.94 -45.48 84.80
C THR A 792 -43.42 -44.37 83.87
N THR A 793 -42.78 -43.21 83.86
CA THR A 793 -43.06 -42.13 82.88
C THR A 793 -42.71 -42.57 81.47
N ASP A 794 -43.36 -42.01 80.44
CA ASP A 794 -43.17 -42.42 79.04
C ASP A 794 -41.74 -42.23 78.51
N ASP A 795 -41.00 -41.24 79.03
CA ASP A 795 -39.57 -41.07 78.74
C ASP A 795 -38.67 -42.12 79.44
N GLY A 796 -39.25 -42.96 80.30
CA GLY A 796 -38.55 -43.99 81.06
C GLY A 796 -37.74 -43.47 82.26
N LEU A 797 -37.74 -42.16 82.53
CA LEU A 797 -36.79 -41.53 83.46
C LEU A 797 -37.24 -41.56 84.92
N LYS A 798 -38.53 -41.70 85.21
CA LYS A 798 -39.08 -41.69 86.58
C LYS A 798 -39.97 -42.91 86.82
N THR A 799 -39.81 -43.55 87.98
CA THR A 799 -40.60 -44.73 88.38
C THR A 799 -41.03 -44.65 89.83
N THR A 800 -42.18 -45.24 90.16
CA THR A 800 -42.60 -45.47 91.55
C THR A 800 -43.37 -46.78 91.67
N GLU A 801 -43.48 -47.32 92.88
CA GLU A 801 -43.97 -48.67 93.14
C GLU A 801 -44.99 -48.72 94.28
N ALA A 802 -45.94 -49.64 94.20
CA ALA A 802 -46.90 -49.94 95.24
C ALA A 802 -47.03 -51.44 95.48
N THR A 803 -47.24 -51.87 96.73
CA THR A 803 -47.30 -53.31 97.06
C THR A 803 -48.73 -53.81 97.18
N VAL A 804 -49.03 -54.94 96.53
CA VAL A 804 -50.32 -55.63 96.59
C VAL A 804 -50.14 -56.96 97.32
N SER A 805 -50.87 -57.14 98.42
CA SER A 805 -50.94 -58.37 99.22
C SER A 805 -52.26 -59.09 98.97
N VAL A 806 -52.23 -60.36 98.56
CA VAL A 806 -53.44 -61.14 98.27
C VAL A 806 -53.64 -62.24 99.32
N ASN A 807 -54.80 -62.27 99.99
CA ASN A 807 -55.10 -63.19 101.10
C ASN A 807 -56.19 -64.24 100.76
N ARG A 808 -56.16 -65.39 101.47
CA ARG A 808 -57.17 -66.48 101.37
C ARG A 808 -58.48 -66.12 102.09
N VAL A 809 -59.59 -66.62 101.56
CA VAL A 809 -60.91 -66.60 102.24
C VAL A 809 -61.12 -67.93 102.96
N TYR A 810 -61.43 -67.91 104.26
CA TYR A 810 -61.80 -69.11 105.04
C TYR A 810 -63.32 -69.15 105.25
N THR A 811 -63.96 -70.28 104.93
CA THR A 811 -65.36 -70.58 105.29
C THR A 811 -65.43 -71.91 106.03
N SER A 812 -66.01 -71.91 107.23
CA SER A 812 -66.29 -73.09 108.06
C SER A 812 -67.68 -73.67 107.72
N GLY A 813 -67.76 -74.99 107.56
CA GLY A 813 -68.99 -75.68 107.17
C GLY A 813 -69.83 -76.22 108.34
N SER A 814 -71.15 -76.31 108.14
CA SER A 814 -72.04 -77.34 108.71
C SER A 814 -73.42 -77.33 108.02
N GLY A 815 -73.88 -78.50 107.55
CA GLY A 815 -75.29 -78.93 107.65
C GLY A 815 -76.29 -78.69 106.52
N CYS A 816 -76.49 -79.73 105.69
CA CYS A 816 -77.76 -80.26 105.13
C CYS A 816 -78.66 -79.42 104.18
N ALA A 817 -78.84 -79.86 102.93
CA ALA A 817 -79.96 -80.75 102.49
C ALA A 817 -80.19 -80.73 100.95
N ALA A 818 -80.37 -81.94 100.41
CA ALA A 818 -81.21 -82.36 99.26
C ALA A 818 -80.95 -81.85 97.81
N GLY A 819 -80.87 -82.81 96.86
CA GLY A 819 -81.48 -82.66 95.53
C GLY A 819 -80.60 -82.92 94.30
N VAL A 820 -80.57 -84.18 93.86
CA VAL A 820 -80.41 -84.74 92.48
C VAL A 820 -80.34 -83.79 91.27
N GLY A 821 -79.45 -84.11 90.30
CA GLY A 821 -79.76 -83.92 88.87
C GLY A 821 -78.60 -83.54 87.91
N ALA A 822 -77.95 -84.56 87.35
CA ALA A 822 -77.52 -84.73 85.95
C ALA A 822 -76.85 -83.60 85.11
N LEU A 823 -75.68 -83.99 84.56
CA LEU A 823 -75.15 -83.83 83.18
C LEU A 823 -74.90 -82.43 82.58
N ALA A 824 -73.62 -82.22 82.20
CA ALA A 824 -73.09 -81.97 80.83
C ALA A 824 -71.89 -80.98 80.90
N LEU A 825 -70.66 -81.39 80.52
CA LEU A 825 -70.03 -81.19 79.19
C LEU A 825 -69.92 -79.70 78.81
N PHE A 826 -68.82 -79.06 78.43
CA PHE A 826 -67.54 -79.41 77.79
C PHE A 826 -66.56 -78.26 78.13
N ALA A 827 -65.33 -78.55 78.58
CA ALA A 827 -64.08 -78.47 77.83
C ALA A 827 -63.55 -77.07 77.47
N LEU A 828 -62.31 -76.84 77.89
CA LEU A 828 -61.19 -76.35 77.09
C LEU A 828 -59.94 -76.47 77.94
N ILE A 829 -58.84 -76.98 77.37
CA ILE A 829 -57.50 -76.37 77.45
C ILE A 829 -56.51 -77.18 76.59
N PRO A 830 -55.49 -76.51 76.05
CA PRO A 830 -54.85 -76.82 74.78
C PRO A 830 -53.37 -77.20 74.94
N LEU A 831 -52.76 -77.59 73.82
CA LEU A 831 -51.33 -77.47 73.54
C LEU A 831 -51.27 -76.87 72.11
N TRP A 832 -50.37 -75.98 71.71
CA TRP A 832 -49.00 -75.80 72.16
C TRP A 832 -48.43 -74.53 71.49
N MET A 833 -47.43 -73.91 72.14
CA MET A 833 -46.08 -73.61 71.63
C MET A 833 -45.90 -73.12 70.17
N ARG A 834 -44.94 -72.27 69.83
CA ARG A 834 -43.83 -71.58 70.50
C ARG A 834 -43.17 -70.79 69.36
N ARG A 835 -42.60 -69.65 69.71
CA ARG A 835 -41.23 -69.21 69.34
C ARG A 835 -40.73 -69.45 67.90
N ARG A 836 -40.32 -68.32 67.33
CA ARG A 836 -38.93 -67.82 67.18
C ARG A 836 -38.45 -67.63 65.75
N LYS A 837 -37.86 -66.43 65.61
CA LYS A 837 -36.68 -66.05 64.80
C LYS A 837 -36.84 -66.14 63.27
N ARG A 838 -36.86 -64.98 62.62
CA ARG A 838 -35.68 -64.30 62.07
C ARG A 838 -36.02 -62.85 61.76
#